data_AF-A0A845DGA4-F1
#
_entry.id   AF-A0A845DGA4-F1
#
_cell.length_a   1.000
_cell.length_b   1.000
_cell.length_c   1.000
_cell.angle_alpha   90.00
_cell.angle_beta   90.00
_cell.angle_gamma   90.00
#
_symmetry.space_group_name_H-M   'P 1'
#
loop_
_entity.id
_entity.type
_entity.pdbx_description
1 polymer ?
#
loop_
_entity_poly.entity_id
_entity_poly.type
_entity_poly.pdbx_seq_one_letter_code
_entity_poly.pdbx_strand_id
1 'polypeptide(L)'
;MGLEWRTLEDEEGRVRDEPPEVDARAPQRPGRKRWLSVLIALLLVAVVILTVRYVLLERLDAFAATVEADVLSMHDIVEQAERDLDGALFGSMISPDYPNWGRTQKEMLLSGARWDRPYFDLTLDRGSDEEPPAGTVEDITFTSDWRMATVTLAFPYVRPDGSPVTLQQIVTYRDEATGWALVPPYPSFWGETQTFTGRYLTVEYPTRDAATVEQLAPEWDKMLSAVCQELEGIRCRRTWKLEVELSTESSPLARMADLTSRGPLWKGMSHASPTNRGAGGSELKLPTPSLIGSPVDEAGFQAVRAGYAPLIVGAAAADIVGWRCCEKIVFFHALLDKQLSRLGLKPWPLTASDYEDILQGSIHDVTSLHWVYLQRSYNNVTPQIQKIVYSIVDMILASNPERSPASLQRLLLRYDTYRPWLFHALPIDREHARQGNYGRWIQKEWIHYADQQLEAAATPGTALPEQDLQLLCTTERFNGAHLYRYDLQRDEFIEESSDGPFRRMYSLPDDAGVLLQRLDDRDARTRGSRIQIWRQGQTQDVTSESGYVALYPVQTFADGMLLFTYDARRRPPIRFNFLDQTECDGGACVLRSLEGLPAWSPDRERTVVLRGDGLLWLGDEAGEPQMTVARGRSAAWLDNSRFAFIQPEDDMQVAVMSLPDREFSTLLETERLIDALQNATDATRITGIALAAHPTMPDRLFLGARVGNGAGKEATHLFVYNLATDEITEFLQVDHPLEPYRSMRFSVDGRWLFVHSVGERARGWHLYLYNIQTGDTLTYSSDTALAFPGYDLSADGAWLVRVDEGYIHLIPLNGGRQRLVAHDFAHCYAAVWVNKSIP
;
A
#
# COMPACT_ATOMS: atom_id res chain seq x y z
N MET A 1 28.94 -63.41 -1.72
CA MET A 1 27.89 -64.01 -0.89
C MET A 1 26.81 -64.47 -1.85
N GLY A 2 26.77 -65.77 -2.11
CA GLY A 2 25.79 -66.43 -2.97
C GLY A 2 24.90 -67.33 -2.13
N LEU A 3 23.66 -67.49 -2.58
CA LEU A 3 22.65 -68.48 -2.20
C LEU A 3 21.77 -68.60 -3.45
N GLU A 4 21.95 -69.58 -4.34
CA GLU A 4 21.84 -71.04 -4.19
C GLU A 4 20.37 -71.47 -3.97
N TRP A 5 19.68 -71.70 -5.09
CA TRP A 5 18.36 -72.30 -5.13
C TRP A 5 18.50 -73.82 -4.97
N ARG A 6 17.80 -74.38 -3.97
CA ARG A 6 17.60 -75.81 -3.79
C ARG A 6 16.50 -76.32 -4.71
N THR A 7 16.81 -77.33 -5.52
CA THR A 7 15.85 -78.28 -6.07
C THR A 7 15.99 -79.60 -5.33
N LEU A 8 14.86 -80.17 -4.91
CA LEU A 8 14.75 -81.52 -4.35
C LEU A 8 14.47 -82.51 -5.50
N GLU A 9 15.48 -83.32 -5.83
CA GLU A 9 15.35 -84.73 -6.23
C GLU A 9 15.52 -85.54 -4.90
N ASP A 10 14.95 -86.72 -4.62
CA ASP A 10 14.72 -87.95 -5.38
C ASP A 10 13.71 -88.84 -4.61
N GLU A 11 13.01 -89.76 -5.31
CA GLU A 11 12.97 -91.15 -4.85
C GLU A 11 12.74 -92.14 -6.03
N GLU A 12 13.86 -92.76 -6.40
CA GLU A 12 14.13 -94.07 -6.97
C GLU A 12 13.00 -95.01 -7.43
N GLY A 13 13.24 -95.66 -8.59
CA GLY A 13 12.51 -96.86 -8.98
C GLY A 13 12.77 -97.37 -10.40
N ARG A 14 14.03 -97.62 -10.78
CA ARG A 14 14.38 -98.37 -12.01
C ARG A 14 14.08 -99.87 -11.80
N VAL A 15 13.26 -100.45 -12.68
CA VAL A 15 13.39 -101.86 -13.09
C VAL A 15 13.37 -101.92 -14.62
N ARG A 16 14.38 -102.60 -15.14
CA ARG A 16 14.73 -102.86 -16.54
C ARG A 16 13.88 -104.01 -17.05
N ASP A 17 13.51 -104.03 -18.33
CA ASP A 17 13.59 -105.23 -19.18
C ASP A 17 13.29 -104.93 -20.67
N GLU A 18 13.81 -105.83 -21.49
CA GLU A 18 14.21 -105.81 -22.90
C GLU A 18 13.10 -105.65 -23.98
N PRO A 19 13.47 -105.35 -25.24
CA PRO A 19 12.54 -105.19 -26.36
C PRO A 19 12.15 -106.54 -26.98
N PRO A 20 10.98 -106.63 -27.65
CA PRO A 20 10.86 -107.54 -28.78
C PRO A 20 10.40 -106.83 -30.06
N GLU A 21 11.16 -107.16 -31.10
CA GLU A 21 10.74 -107.53 -32.46
C GLU A 21 9.46 -106.95 -33.06
N VAL A 22 9.71 -106.29 -34.20
CA VAL A 22 8.77 -106.03 -35.29
C VAL A 22 8.28 -107.36 -35.85
N ASP A 23 6.96 -107.56 -35.96
CA ASP A 23 6.43 -108.33 -37.08
C ASP A 23 5.02 -107.90 -37.52
N ALA A 24 4.76 -108.17 -38.79
CA ALA A 24 3.91 -107.36 -39.67
C ALA A 24 2.41 -107.74 -39.75
N ARG A 25 1.63 -106.74 -40.22
CA ARG A 25 0.34 -106.77 -40.97
C ARG A 25 -0.99 -106.99 -40.23
N ALA A 26 -1.91 -106.03 -40.39
CA ALA A 26 -3.05 -106.14 -41.32
C ALA A 26 -3.82 -104.80 -41.44
N PRO A 27 -4.40 -104.46 -42.61
CA PRO A 27 -5.03 -103.16 -42.88
C PRO A 27 -6.48 -103.14 -42.37
N GLN A 28 -6.84 -102.15 -41.55
CA GLN A 28 -8.25 -101.90 -41.19
C GLN A 28 -8.63 -100.40 -41.31
N ARG A 29 -9.33 -100.14 -42.42
CA ARG A 29 -10.39 -99.17 -42.74
C ARG A 29 -10.41 -97.78 -42.05
N PRO A 30 -10.58 -96.69 -42.83
CA PRO A 30 -10.64 -95.32 -42.31
C PRO A 30 -12.01 -95.06 -41.67
N GLY A 31 -12.09 -95.23 -40.35
CA GLY A 31 -13.24 -94.84 -39.55
C GLY A 31 -13.13 -93.37 -39.12
N ARG A 32 -14.12 -92.58 -39.55
CA ARG A 32 -14.42 -91.14 -39.33
C ARG A 32 -14.25 -90.58 -37.89
N LYS A 33 -13.74 -91.36 -36.92
CA LYS A 33 -13.57 -91.00 -35.50
C LYS A 33 -12.19 -90.44 -35.11
N ARG A 34 -11.13 -90.61 -35.91
CA ARG A 34 -9.77 -90.08 -35.59
C ARG A 34 -9.59 -88.59 -35.85
N TRP A 35 -10.30 -88.01 -36.83
CA TRP A 35 -10.27 -86.56 -37.05
C TRP A 35 -11.00 -85.81 -35.93
N LEU A 36 -12.06 -86.43 -35.39
CA LEU A 36 -12.81 -85.87 -34.27
C LEU A 36 -11.94 -85.75 -33.01
N SER A 37 -11.11 -86.75 -32.70
CA SER A 37 -10.23 -86.70 -31.52
C SER A 37 -9.04 -85.74 -31.67
N VAL A 38 -8.49 -85.57 -32.88
CA VAL A 38 -7.47 -84.52 -33.14
C VAL A 38 -8.08 -83.13 -33.08
N LEU A 39 -9.30 -82.95 -33.59
CA LEU A 39 -10.01 -81.67 -33.54
C LEU A 39 -10.45 -81.33 -32.12
N ILE A 40 -10.88 -82.31 -31.32
CA ILE A 40 -11.16 -82.14 -29.88
C ILE A 40 -9.87 -81.80 -29.11
N ALA A 41 -8.73 -82.42 -29.41
CA ALA A 41 -7.46 -82.09 -28.77
C ALA A 41 -6.96 -80.68 -29.13
N LEU A 42 -7.06 -80.27 -30.40
CA LEU A 42 -6.75 -78.90 -30.84
C LEU A 42 -7.71 -77.88 -30.22
N LEU A 43 -8.99 -78.22 -30.09
CA LEU A 43 -9.99 -77.35 -29.49
C LEU A 43 -9.77 -77.24 -27.97
N LEU A 44 -9.33 -78.31 -27.30
CA LEU A 44 -8.88 -78.27 -25.90
C LEU A 44 -7.64 -77.38 -25.72
N VAL A 45 -6.64 -77.49 -26.60
CA VAL A 45 -5.44 -76.63 -26.56
C VAL A 45 -5.79 -75.17 -26.82
N ALA A 46 -6.64 -74.90 -27.83
CA ALA A 46 -7.12 -73.56 -28.13
C ALA A 46 -7.93 -72.97 -26.96
N VAL A 47 -8.78 -73.77 -26.32
CA VAL A 47 -9.51 -73.37 -25.10
C VAL A 47 -8.53 -73.09 -23.97
N VAL A 48 -7.54 -73.95 -23.70
CA VAL A 48 -6.52 -73.70 -22.66
C VAL A 48 -5.73 -72.42 -22.93
N ILE A 49 -5.31 -72.17 -24.18
CA ILE A 49 -4.60 -70.94 -24.56
C ILE A 49 -5.51 -69.71 -24.38
N LEU A 50 -6.78 -69.80 -24.79
CA LEU A 50 -7.76 -68.72 -24.60
C LEU A 50 -8.03 -68.46 -23.11
N THR A 51 -8.16 -69.51 -22.28
CA THR A 51 -8.37 -69.38 -20.84
C THR A 51 -7.14 -68.82 -20.15
N VAL A 52 -5.93 -69.27 -20.50
CA VAL A 52 -4.68 -68.71 -19.95
C VAL A 52 -4.52 -67.25 -20.35
N ARG A 53 -4.81 -66.90 -21.61
CA ARG A 53 -4.79 -65.50 -22.08
C ARG A 53 -5.83 -64.66 -21.35
N TYR A 54 -7.04 -65.18 -21.16
CA TYR A 54 -8.12 -64.49 -20.44
C TYR A 54 -7.72 -64.25 -18.98
N VAL A 55 -7.22 -65.27 -18.27
CA VAL A 55 -6.76 -65.15 -16.88
C VAL A 55 -5.55 -64.22 -16.75
N LEU A 56 -4.63 -64.22 -17.73
CA LEU A 56 -3.51 -63.28 -17.76
C LEU A 56 -3.98 -61.84 -17.97
N LEU A 57 -4.91 -61.60 -18.88
CA LEU A 57 -5.49 -60.27 -19.12
C LEU A 57 -6.26 -59.79 -17.88
N GLU A 58 -7.10 -60.64 -17.29
CA GLU A 58 -7.86 -60.30 -16.08
C GLU A 58 -6.95 -60.02 -14.89
N ARG A 59 -5.84 -60.76 -14.74
CA ARG A 59 -4.82 -60.47 -13.71
C ARG A 59 -4.03 -59.20 -14.01
N LEU A 60 -3.76 -58.89 -15.27
CA LEU A 60 -3.08 -57.65 -15.65
C LEU A 60 -3.98 -56.45 -15.40
N ASP A 61 -5.27 -56.53 -15.74
CA ASP A 61 -6.26 -55.47 -15.48
C ASP A 61 -6.44 -55.25 -13.96
N ALA A 62 -6.52 -56.33 -13.17
CA ALA A 62 -6.60 -56.23 -11.71
C ALA A 62 -5.32 -55.64 -11.09
N PHE A 63 -4.14 -56.01 -11.61
CA PHE A 63 -2.87 -55.45 -11.18
C PHE A 63 -2.77 -53.96 -11.54
N ALA A 64 -3.13 -53.60 -12.77
CA ALA A 64 -3.17 -52.21 -13.24
C ALA A 64 -4.09 -51.35 -12.38
N ALA A 65 -5.31 -51.81 -12.12
CA ALA A 65 -6.27 -51.10 -11.26
C ALA A 65 -5.77 -50.93 -9.81
N THR A 66 -5.03 -51.92 -9.28
CA THR A 66 -4.42 -51.82 -7.94
C THR A 66 -3.33 -50.77 -7.93
N VAL A 67 -2.42 -50.82 -8.90
CA VAL A 67 -1.31 -49.86 -9.00
C VAL A 67 -1.82 -48.45 -9.25
N GLU A 68 -2.85 -48.29 -10.09
CA GLU A 68 -3.52 -47.02 -10.33
C GLU A 68 -4.15 -46.45 -9.06
N ALA A 69 -4.86 -47.28 -8.28
CA ALA A 69 -5.42 -46.86 -7.00
C ALA A 69 -4.34 -46.45 -5.99
N ASP A 70 -3.20 -47.14 -5.96
CA ASP A 70 -2.07 -46.80 -5.08
C ASP A 70 -1.44 -45.44 -5.47
N VAL A 71 -1.26 -45.19 -6.78
CA VAL A 71 -0.75 -43.90 -7.28
C VAL A 71 -1.73 -42.76 -6.97
N LEU A 72 -3.03 -42.98 -7.18
CA LEU A 72 -4.07 -42.00 -6.85
C LEU A 72 -4.13 -41.71 -5.35
N SER A 73 -4.07 -42.75 -4.50
CA SER A 73 -4.02 -42.55 -3.05
C SER A 73 -2.80 -41.74 -2.62
N MET A 74 -1.65 -41.96 -3.26
CA MET A 74 -0.45 -41.18 -3.01
C MET A 74 -0.60 -39.72 -3.48
N HIS A 75 -1.27 -39.52 -4.62
CA HIS A 75 -1.59 -38.19 -5.14
C HIS A 75 -2.51 -37.42 -4.20
N ASP A 76 -3.56 -38.05 -3.67
CA ASP A 76 -4.48 -37.43 -2.71
C ASP A 76 -3.75 -36.94 -1.44
N ILE A 77 -2.77 -37.70 -0.94
CA ILE A 77 -1.94 -37.30 0.22
C ILE A 77 -1.08 -36.09 -0.13
N VAL A 78 -0.52 -36.05 -1.35
CA VAL A 78 0.27 -34.92 -1.85
C VAL A 78 -0.60 -33.67 -1.96
N GLU A 79 -1.79 -33.76 -2.55
CA GLU A 79 -2.73 -32.63 -2.63
C GLU A 79 -3.22 -32.19 -1.25
N GLN A 80 -3.46 -33.12 -0.31
CA GLN A 80 -3.83 -32.77 1.06
C GLN A 80 -2.70 -32.00 1.76
N ALA A 81 -1.46 -32.48 1.66
CA ALA A 81 -0.30 -31.80 2.24
C ALA A 81 -0.13 -30.39 1.66
N GLU A 82 -0.51 -30.18 0.40
CA GLU A 82 -0.47 -28.88 -0.25
C GLU A 82 -1.58 -27.95 0.22
N ARG A 83 -2.81 -28.46 0.34
CA ARG A 83 -3.96 -27.72 0.90
C ARG A 83 -3.67 -27.24 2.32
N ASP A 84 -3.03 -28.08 3.13
CA ASP A 84 -2.68 -27.77 4.51
C ASP A 84 -1.36 -26.99 4.66
N LEU A 85 -0.63 -26.76 3.55
CA LEU A 85 0.74 -26.23 3.55
C LEU A 85 1.70 -26.99 4.48
N ASP A 86 1.48 -28.29 4.67
CA ASP A 86 2.29 -29.16 5.54
C ASP A 86 3.57 -29.60 4.83
N GLY A 87 4.61 -28.77 4.95
CA GLY A 87 5.93 -29.05 4.37
C GLY A 87 6.62 -30.31 4.94
N ALA A 88 6.22 -30.81 6.11
CA ALA A 88 6.77 -32.03 6.69
C ALA A 88 6.13 -33.27 6.05
N LEU A 89 4.80 -33.32 5.99
CA LEU A 89 4.07 -34.37 5.28
C LEU A 89 4.47 -34.40 3.80
N PHE A 90 4.36 -33.25 3.11
CA PHE A 90 4.75 -33.11 1.71
C PHE A 90 6.21 -33.56 1.48
N GLY A 91 7.09 -33.21 2.41
CA GLY A 91 8.48 -33.59 2.35
C GLY A 91 8.79 -35.06 2.54
N SER A 92 7.90 -35.81 3.19
CA SER A 92 8.00 -37.27 3.33
C SER A 92 7.52 -38.01 2.08
N MET A 93 6.72 -37.35 1.24
CA MET A 93 6.21 -37.88 -0.02
C MET A 93 7.21 -37.76 -1.19
N ILE A 94 8.28 -36.98 -1.02
CA ILE A 94 9.32 -36.78 -2.04
C ILE A 94 10.41 -37.83 -1.90
N SER A 95 10.82 -38.40 -3.03
CA SER A 95 11.94 -39.34 -3.09
C SER A 95 13.26 -38.72 -2.55
N PRO A 96 13.99 -39.43 -1.67
CA PRO A 96 15.26 -38.96 -1.11
C PRO A 96 16.39 -38.92 -2.15
N ASP A 97 16.24 -39.61 -3.30
CA ASP A 97 17.25 -39.64 -4.37
C ASP A 97 17.39 -38.30 -5.10
N TYR A 98 16.42 -37.40 -4.95
CA TYR A 98 16.37 -36.11 -5.65
C TYR A 98 16.33 -34.91 -4.68
N PRO A 99 17.34 -34.73 -3.81
CA PRO A 99 17.28 -33.76 -2.71
C PRO A 99 17.20 -32.29 -3.16
N ASN A 100 17.81 -31.94 -4.30
CA ASN A 100 17.78 -30.57 -4.83
C ASN A 100 16.42 -30.24 -5.47
N TRP A 101 15.88 -31.18 -6.24
CA TRP A 101 14.54 -31.05 -6.81
C TRP A 101 13.49 -31.01 -5.69
N GLY A 102 13.58 -31.90 -4.70
CA GLY A 102 12.69 -31.92 -3.55
C GLY A 102 12.71 -30.64 -2.74
N ARG A 103 13.88 -30.00 -2.55
CA ARG A 103 13.97 -28.68 -1.92
C ARG A 103 13.21 -27.62 -2.72
N THR A 104 13.36 -27.63 -4.04
CA THR A 104 12.67 -26.70 -4.96
C THR A 104 11.15 -26.86 -4.86
N GLN A 105 10.66 -28.10 -4.81
CA GLN A 105 9.22 -28.38 -4.65
C GLN A 105 8.69 -27.89 -3.30
N LYS A 106 9.45 -28.06 -2.22
CA LYS A 106 9.09 -27.53 -0.89
C LYS A 106 9.07 -26.00 -0.86
N GLU A 107 10.02 -25.34 -1.52
CA GLU A 107 10.03 -23.88 -1.65
C GLU A 107 8.80 -23.37 -2.43
N MET A 108 8.42 -24.06 -3.51
CA MET A 108 7.20 -23.75 -4.26
C MET A 108 5.93 -23.97 -3.45
N LEU A 109 5.87 -25.02 -2.64
CA LEU A 109 4.77 -25.26 -1.70
C LEU A 109 4.63 -24.09 -0.70
N LEU A 110 5.72 -23.76 -0.01
CA LEU A 110 5.70 -22.75 1.06
C LEU A 110 5.42 -21.32 0.55
N SER A 111 5.65 -21.06 -0.74
CA SER A 111 5.32 -19.79 -1.40
C SER A 111 3.92 -19.78 -2.02
N GLY A 112 3.16 -20.87 -1.92
CA GLY A 112 1.85 -21.03 -2.58
C GLY A 112 1.91 -21.18 -4.09
N ALA A 113 3.09 -21.14 -4.71
CA ALA A 113 3.27 -21.12 -6.15
C ALA A 113 3.38 -22.50 -6.80
N ARG A 114 3.06 -23.57 -6.05
CA ARG A 114 3.11 -24.92 -6.60
C ARG A 114 2.12 -25.13 -7.72
N TRP A 115 0.88 -24.67 -7.52
CA TRP A 115 -0.17 -24.71 -8.55
C TRP A 115 -0.59 -23.32 -9.02
N ASP A 116 -0.63 -22.32 -8.13
CA ASP A 116 -0.87 -20.95 -8.54
C ASP A 116 0.26 -20.46 -9.46
N ARG A 117 -0.08 -19.61 -10.42
CA ARG A 117 0.84 -19.09 -11.45
C ARG A 117 0.77 -17.56 -11.47
N PRO A 118 1.06 -16.87 -10.35
CA PRO A 118 0.85 -15.43 -10.24
C PRO A 118 1.68 -14.62 -11.25
N TYR A 119 2.81 -15.14 -11.76
CA TYR A 119 3.61 -14.47 -12.80
C TYR A 119 3.03 -14.53 -14.20
N PHE A 120 2.13 -15.47 -14.42
CA PHE A 120 1.36 -15.56 -15.65
C PHE A 120 0.04 -14.81 -15.50
N ASP A 121 -0.14 -14.09 -14.38
CA ASP A 121 -1.41 -13.51 -13.96
C ASP A 121 -2.53 -14.56 -13.95
N LEU A 122 -2.20 -15.77 -13.48
CA LEU A 122 -3.10 -16.91 -13.41
C LEU A 122 -3.27 -17.33 -11.95
N THR A 123 -4.51 -17.23 -11.47
CA THR A 123 -4.93 -17.70 -10.14
C THR A 123 -5.79 -18.93 -10.31
N LEU A 124 -5.61 -19.96 -9.48
CA LEU A 124 -6.52 -21.11 -9.50
C LEU A 124 -7.97 -20.67 -9.24
N ASP A 125 -8.88 -21.20 -10.06
CA ASP A 125 -10.32 -20.97 -9.87
C ASP A 125 -10.84 -21.82 -8.72
N ARG A 126 -10.92 -21.25 -7.52
CA ARG A 126 -11.37 -22.00 -6.32
C ARG A 126 -12.87 -22.24 -6.23
N GLY A 127 -13.67 -21.73 -7.17
CA GLY A 127 -15.13 -21.85 -7.07
C GLY A 127 -15.72 -21.12 -5.85
N SER A 128 -16.97 -21.45 -5.50
CA SER A 128 -17.69 -20.83 -4.37
C SER A 128 -17.38 -21.47 -3.01
N ASP A 129 -16.86 -22.69 -3.01
CA ASP A 129 -16.47 -23.41 -1.82
C ASP A 129 -14.99 -23.07 -1.60
N GLU A 130 -14.60 -22.48 -0.46
CA GLU A 130 -13.22 -22.02 -0.20
C GLU A 130 -12.15 -23.14 -0.19
N GLU A 131 -12.50 -24.36 -0.59
CA GLU A 131 -11.57 -25.47 -0.79
C GLU A 131 -10.79 -25.30 -2.11
N PRO A 132 -9.45 -25.42 -2.11
CA PRO A 132 -8.67 -25.38 -3.34
C PRO A 132 -9.12 -26.49 -4.30
N PRO A 133 -9.28 -26.24 -5.61
CA PRO A 133 -9.64 -27.27 -6.57
C PRO A 133 -8.52 -28.29 -6.63
N ALA A 134 -8.88 -29.56 -6.43
CA ALA A 134 -8.04 -30.68 -6.83
C ALA A 134 -7.90 -30.68 -8.36
N GLY A 135 -6.71 -31.00 -8.86
CA GLY A 135 -6.52 -31.18 -10.30
C GLY A 135 -7.39 -32.32 -10.79
N THR A 136 -8.11 -32.16 -11.91
CA THR A 136 -8.89 -33.29 -12.45
C THR A 136 -7.93 -34.25 -13.15
N VAL A 137 -7.82 -35.48 -12.65
CA VAL A 137 -7.02 -36.53 -13.29
C VAL A 137 -7.63 -36.88 -14.64
N GLU A 138 -6.87 -36.64 -15.72
CA GLU A 138 -7.29 -36.95 -17.09
C GLU A 138 -6.72 -38.28 -17.58
N ASP A 139 -5.47 -38.58 -17.21
CA ASP A 139 -4.76 -39.77 -17.68
C ASP A 139 -3.65 -40.18 -16.70
N ILE A 140 -3.39 -41.49 -16.61
CA ILE A 140 -2.28 -42.07 -15.84
C ILE A 140 -1.51 -43.02 -16.76
N THR A 141 -0.27 -42.66 -17.05
CA THR A 141 0.62 -43.45 -17.90
C THR A 141 1.72 -44.13 -17.10
N PHE A 142 1.86 -45.44 -17.28
CA PHE A 142 2.87 -46.25 -16.61
C PHE A 142 4.04 -46.58 -17.53
N THR A 143 5.24 -46.72 -16.95
CA THR A 143 6.35 -47.38 -17.67
C THR A 143 6.08 -48.86 -17.87
N SER A 144 6.76 -49.47 -18.84
CA SER A 144 6.56 -50.90 -19.17
C SER A 144 6.89 -51.86 -18.02
N ASP A 145 7.69 -51.42 -17.05
CA ASP A 145 8.03 -52.15 -15.82
C ASP A 145 7.11 -51.82 -14.63
N TRP A 146 6.11 -50.94 -14.80
CA TRP A 146 5.14 -50.51 -13.79
C TRP A 146 5.75 -49.89 -12.53
N ARG A 147 7.01 -49.44 -12.58
CA ARG A 147 7.68 -48.80 -11.44
C ARG A 147 7.57 -47.30 -11.42
N MET A 148 6.94 -46.72 -12.44
CA MET A 148 6.74 -45.29 -12.55
C MET A 148 5.36 -45.02 -13.10
N ALA A 149 4.78 -43.91 -12.65
CA ALA A 149 3.51 -43.42 -13.14
C ALA A 149 3.63 -41.92 -13.40
N THR A 150 3.11 -41.46 -14.53
CA THR A 150 2.91 -40.04 -14.81
C THR A 150 1.41 -39.77 -14.81
N VAL A 151 0.99 -38.90 -13.89
CA VAL A 151 -0.39 -38.44 -13.74
C VAL A 151 -0.52 -37.10 -14.46
N THR A 152 -1.48 -37.00 -15.38
CA THR A 152 -1.83 -35.75 -16.07
C THR A 152 -3.08 -35.16 -15.44
N LEU A 153 -2.98 -33.90 -15.02
CA LEU A 153 -3.99 -33.18 -14.26
C LEU A 153 -4.45 -31.95 -15.04
N ALA A 154 -5.75 -31.73 -15.18
CA ALA A 154 -6.28 -30.46 -15.67
C ALA A 154 -6.60 -29.54 -14.49
N PHE A 155 -6.00 -28.34 -14.50
CA PHE A 155 -6.25 -27.31 -13.51
C PHE A 155 -7.01 -26.12 -14.11
N PRO A 156 -8.11 -25.68 -13.45
CA PRO A 156 -8.81 -24.46 -13.83
C PRO A 156 -8.12 -23.23 -13.21
N TYR A 157 -7.93 -22.22 -14.05
CA TYR A 157 -7.35 -20.92 -13.71
C TYR A 157 -8.28 -19.79 -14.15
N VAL A 158 -8.10 -18.63 -13.54
CA VAL A 158 -8.76 -17.38 -13.88
C VAL A 158 -7.69 -16.33 -14.19
N ARG A 159 -7.92 -15.54 -15.23
CA ARG A 159 -7.11 -14.37 -15.60
C ARG A 159 -7.59 -13.11 -14.87
N PRO A 160 -6.86 -11.97 -14.88
CA PRO A 160 -7.27 -10.76 -14.17
C PRO A 160 -8.59 -10.15 -14.68
N ASP A 161 -8.98 -10.46 -15.92
CA ASP A 161 -10.25 -10.06 -16.52
C ASP A 161 -11.42 -11.00 -16.17
N GLY A 162 -11.18 -12.02 -15.35
CA GLY A 162 -12.16 -13.02 -14.95
C GLY A 162 -12.36 -14.15 -15.96
N SER A 163 -11.61 -14.18 -17.07
CA SER A 163 -11.77 -15.24 -18.07
C SER A 163 -11.16 -16.57 -17.59
N PRO A 164 -11.86 -17.71 -17.79
CA PRO A 164 -11.37 -19.02 -17.39
C PRO A 164 -10.31 -19.54 -18.35
N VAL A 165 -9.35 -20.29 -17.82
CA VAL A 165 -8.23 -20.91 -18.54
C VAL A 165 -8.02 -22.31 -17.96
N THR A 166 -7.78 -23.32 -18.79
CA THR A 166 -7.38 -24.65 -18.31
C THR A 166 -5.97 -24.97 -18.77
N LEU A 167 -5.13 -25.47 -17.85
CA LEU A 167 -3.79 -25.95 -18.17
C LEU A 167 -3.59 -27.37 -17.65
N GLN A 168 -2.92 -28.20 -18.44
CA GLN A 168 -2.53 -29.55 -18.08
C GLN A 168 -1.19 -29.54 -17.35
N GLN A 169 -1.16 -30.09 -16.15
CA GLN A 169 0.05 -30.32 -15.37
C GLN A 169 0.37 -31.80 -15.28
N ILE A 170 1.62 -32.08 -14.97
CA ILE A 170 2.17 -33.44 -14.94
C ILE A 170 2.84 -33.68 -13.60
N VAL A 171 2.58 -34.85 -13.03
CA VAL A 171 3.15 -35.26 -11.75
C VAL A 171 3.67 -36.68 -11.91
N THR A 172 4.92 -36.93 -11.54
CA THR A 172 5.56 -38.24 -11.72
C THR A 172 5.82 -38.90 -10.38
N TYR A 173 5.45 -40.17 -10.29
CA TYR A 173 5.65 -41.03 -9.13
C TYR A 173 6.54 -42.21 -9.50
N ARG A 174 7.29 -42.69 -8.51
CA ARG A 174 8.13 -43.89 -8.62
C ARG A 174 7.86 -44.81 -7.45
N ASP A 175 7.73 -46.11 -7.74
CA ASP A 175 7.62 -47.16 -6.75
C ASP A 175 8.95 -47.31 -6.00
N GLU A 176 8.92 -47.10 -4.69
CA GLU A 176 10.06 -47.28 -3.78
C GLU A 176 9.74 -48.34 -2.71
N ALA A 177 10.75 -48.72 -1.91
CA ALA A 177 10.58 -49.74 -0.88
C ALA A 177 9.51 -49.41 0.18
N THR A 178 9.18 -48.12 0.34
CA THR A 178 8.19 -47.60 1.29
C THR A 178 6.85 -47.25 0.63
N GLY A 179 6.69 -47.50 -0.67
CA GLY A 179 5.54 -47.12 -1.48
C GLY A 179 5.90 -46.11 -2.58
N TRP A 180 4.89 -45.58 -3.26
CA TRP A 180 5.05 -44.57 -4.30
C TRP A 180 5.59 -43.26 -3.71
N ALA A 181 6.57 -42.66 -4.38
CA ALA A 181 7.16 -41.39 -4.00
C ALA A 181 7.20 -40.43 -5.19
N LEU A 182 7.06 -39.14 -4.90
CA LEU A 182 7.10 -38.08 -5.89
C LEU A 182 8.55 -37.87 -6.40
N VAL A 183 8.72 -37.83 -7.73
CA VAL A 183 10.02 -37.72 -8.42
C VAL A 183 9.96 -36.71 -9.57
N PRO A 184 11.10 -36.14 -10.01
CA PRO A 184 11.15 -35.38 -11.26
C PRO A 184 10.84 -36.28 -12.47
N PRO A 185 10.27 -35.75 -13.57
CA PRO A 185 10.14 -36.50 -14.81
C PRO A 185 11.49 -36.96 -15.38
N TYR A 186 11.51 -38.14 -16.00
CA TYR A 186 12.74 -38.75 -16.53
C TYR A 186 13.31 -37.99 -17.73
N PRO A 187 14.61 -38.12 -18.05
CA PRO A 187 15.17 -37.51 -19.26
C PRO A 187 14.42 -37.93 -20.54
N SER A 188 14.01 -39.20 -20.65
CA SER A 188 13.25 -39.71 -21.80
C SER A 188 11.84 -39.13 -21.91
N PHE A 189 11.26 -38.63 -20.82
CA PHE A 189 9.95 -37.99 -20.83
C PHE A 189 9.95 -36.69 -21.62
N TRP A 190 11.05 -35.93 -21.55
CA TRP A 190 11.23 -34.66 -22.25
C TRP A 190 11.55 -34.85 -23.74
N GLY A 191 12.19 -35.97 -24.09
CA GLY A 191 12.69 -36.24 -25.43
C GLY A 191 13.99 -35.47 -25.72
N GLU A 192 14.37 -35.43 -26.99
CA GLU A 192 15.58 -34.73 -27.43
C GLU A 192 15.37 -33.20 -27.41
N THR A 193 16.45 -32.44 -27.18
CA THR A 193 16.43 -30.99 -27.30
C THR A 193 16.29 -30.58 -28.77
N GLN A 194 15.38 -29.67 -29.04
CA GLN A 194 15.15 -29.03 -30.32
C GLN A 194 15.50 -27.55 -30.25
N THR A 195 15.74 -26.94 -31.40
CA THR A 195 16.09 -25.52 -31.50
C THR A 195 15.24 -24.82 -32.54
N PHE A 196 14.55 -23.76 -32.12
CA PHE A 196 13.96 -22.78 -33.03
C PHE A 196 14.94 -21.62 -33.22
N THR A 197 15.15 -21.18 -34.46
CA THR A 197 16.01 -20.03 -34.76
C THR A 197 15.25 -19.02 -35.63
N GLY A 198 14.80 -17.94 -34.98
CA GLY A 198 14.20 -16.78 -35.61
C GLY A 198 15.22 -15.70 -35.99
N ARG A 199 14.71 -14.49 -36.25
CA ARG A 199 15.52 -13.33 -36.61
C ARG A 199 16.23 -12.72 -35.40
N TYR A 200 15.51 -12.59 -34.29
CA TYR A 200 15.93 -11.97 -33.04
C TYR A 200 15.92 -12.95 -31.85
N LEU A 201 15.39 -14.15 -32.03
CA LEU A 201 15.26 -15.16 -31.00
C LEU A 201 15.87 -16.50 -31.42
N THR A 202 16.58 -17.15 -30.51
CA THR A 202 16.90 -18.58 -30.56
C THR A 202 16.29 -19.23 -29.32
N VAL A 203 15.49 -20.28 -29.48
CA VAL A 203 14.87 -21.02 -28.37
C VAL A 203 15.32 -22.47 -28.41
N GLU A 204 15.91 -22.95 -27.33
CA GLU A 204 16.14 -24.38 -27.09
C GLU A 204 15.01 -24.93 -26.20
N TYR A 205 14.42 -26.07 -26.59
CA TYR A 205 13.27 -26.64 -25.90
C TYR A 205 13.19 -28.17 -26.07
N PRO A 206 12.56 -28.89 -25.14
CA PRO A 206 12.39 -30.34 -25.25
C PRO A 206 11.36 -30.73 -26.32
N THR A 207 11.58 -31.85 -27.01
CA THR A 207 10.65 -32.39 -28.04
C THR A 207 9.21 -32.48 -27.54
N ARG A 208 9.00 -32.79 -26.25
CA ARG A 208 7.67 -32.83 -25.63
C ARG A 208 6.87 -31.54 -25.83
N ASP A 209 7.53 -30.39 -25.75
CA ASP A 209 6.87 -29.09 -25.83
C ASP A 209 6.85 -28.51 -27.26
N ALA A 210 7.29 -29.28 -28.27
CA ALA A 210 7.41 -28.81 -29.65
C ALA A 210 6.11 -28.22 -30.20
N ALA A 211 4.98 -28.89 -30.03
CA ALA A 211 3.70 -28.40 -30.55
C ALA A 211 3.30 -27.02 -30.01
N THR A 212 3.65 -26.73 -28.75
CA THR A 212 3.39 -25.44 -28.09
C THR A 212 4.44 -24.41 -28.49
N VAL A 213 5.73 -24.78 -28.47
CA VAL A 213 6.84 -23.85 -28.72
C VAL A 213 6.95 -23.46 -30.18
N GLU A 214 6.67 -24.36 -31.12
CA GLU A 214 6.66 -24.05 -32.55
C GLU A 214 5.60 -22.99 -32.92
N GLN A 215 4.55 -22.87 -32.12
CA GLN A 215 3.55 -21.79 -32.24
C GLN A 215 3.98 -20.52 -31.50
N LEU A 216 4.49 -20.64 -30.27
CA LEU A 216 4.88 -19.48 -29.44
C LEU A 216 6.15 -18.76 -29.95
N ALA A 217 7.17 -19.50 -30.36
CA ALA A 217 8.48 -18.93 -30.68
C ALA A 217 8.46 -17.93 -31.86
N PRO A 218 7.72 -18.17 -32.97
CA PRO A 218 7.51 -17.17 -34.01
C PRO A 218 6.82 -15.90 -33.50
N GLU A 219 5.86 -16.03 -32.59
CA GLU A 219 5.18 -14.88 -31.99
C GLU A 219 6.11 -14.07 -31.09
N TRP A 220 6.93 -14.72 -30.27
CA TRP A 220 7.94 -14.05 -29.47
C TRP A 220 9.00 -13.36 -30.34
N ASP A 221 9.46 -13.98 -31.44
CA ASP A 221 10.37 -13.34 -32.40
C ASP A 221 9.74 -12.09 -33.04
N LYS A 222 8.44 -12.14 -33.35
CA LYS A 222 7.67 -10.99 -33.83
C LYS A 222 7.56 -9.89 -32.78
N MET A 223 7.33 -10.23 -31.51
CA MET A 223 7.32 -9.26 -30.40
C MET A 223 8.69 -8.60 -30.23
N LEU A 224 9.78 -9.36 -30.31
CA LEU A 224 11.14 -8.81 -30.30
C LEU A 224 11.41 -7.92 -31.52
N SER A 225 10.84 -8.23 -32.68
CA SER A 225 10.88 -7.33 -33.83
C SER A 225 10.16 -6.00 -33.54
N ALA A 226 9.01 -6.03 -32.85
CA ALA A 226 8.31 -4.81 -32.43
C ALA A 226 9.13 -4.01 -31.44
N VAL A 227 9.76 -4.64 -30.44
CA VAL A 227 10.75 -4.00 -29.53
C VAL A 227 11.82 -3.24 -30.30
N CYS A 228 12.36 -3.84 -31.36
CA CYS A 228 13.41 -3.22 -32.17
C CYS A 228 12.93 -2.09 -33.09
N GLN A 229 11.63 -2.02 -33.41
CA GLN A 229 11.06 -1.08 -34.37
C GLN A 229 10.28 0.06 -33.70
N GLU A 230 9.53 -0.26 -32.66
CA GLU A 230 8.56 0.64 -32.01
C GLU A 230 9.11 1.30 -30.75
N LEU A 231 10.00 0.63 -30.00
CA LEU A 231 10.57 1.22 -28.79
C LEU A 231 11.70 2.18 -29.11
N GLU A 232 11.43 3.46 -28.92
CA GLU A 232 12.41 4.52 -29.10
C GLU A 232 13.65 4.31 -28.22
N GLY A 233 14.82 4.55 -28.80
CA GLY A 233 16.11 4.38 -28.13
C GLY A 233 16.55 2.92 -28.03
N ILE A 234 15.78 1.94 -28.50
CA ILE A 234 16.25 0.56 -28.72
C ILE A 234 16.70 0.41 -30.17
N ARG A 235 17.92 -0.10 -30.37
CA ARG A 235 18.48 -0.36 -31.71
C ARG A 235 19.13 -1.72 -31.75
N CYS A 236 18.40 -2.70 -32.26
CA CYS A 236 18.89 -4.06 -32.39
C CYS A 236 19.89 -4.17 -33.54
N ARG A 237 21.07 -4.73 -33.26
CA ARG A 237 22.03 -5.06 -34.34
C ARG A 237 21.45 -6.20 -35.16
N ARG A 238 21.78 -6.25 -36.46
CA ARG A 238 21.33 -7.34 -37.35
C ARG A 238 21.79 -8.73 -36.90
N THR A 239 22.87 -8.80 -36.14
CA THR A 239 23.46 -10.05 -35.62
C THR A 239 23.06 -10.35 -34.17
N TRP A 240 22.29 -9.47 -33.54
CA TRP A 240 21.86 -9.68 -32.16
C TRP A 240 20.70 -10.67 -32.13
N LYS A 241 20.79 -11.67 -31.25
CA LYS A 241 19.73 -12.62 -30.94
C LYS A 241 19.69 -12.83 -29.44
N LEU A 242 18.49 -12.91 -28.90
CA LEU A 242 18.27 -13.41 -27.54
C LEU A 242 18.28 -14.94 -27.58
N GLU A 243 19.08 -15.55 -26.72
CA GLU A 243 19.13 -17.01 -26.54
C GLU A 243 18.28 -17.37 -25.33
N VAL A 244 17.28 -18.23 -25.53
CA VAL A 244 16.35 -18.69 -24.50
C VAL A 244 16.42 -20.20 -24.40
N GLU A 245 16.61 -20.72 -23.19
CA GLU A 245 16.52 -22.14 -22.88
C GLU A 245 15.23 -22.39 -22.09
N LEU A 246 14.33 -23.21 -22.63
CA LEU A 246 13.17 -23.73 -21.92
C LEU A 246 13.60 -24.98 -21.13
N SER A 247 14.00 -24.74 -19.89
CA SER A 247 14.60 -25.72 -18.99
C SER A 247 13.57 -26.72 -18.49
N THR A 248 14.00 -27.98 -18.41
CA THR A 248 13.27 -29.11 -17.82
C THR A 248 13.44 -29.19 -16.30
N GLU A 249 14.26 -28.32 -15.70
CA GLU A 249 14.40 -28.21 -14.26
C GLU A 249 13.29 -27.33 -13.65
N SER A 250 12.86 -27.64 -12.42
CA SER A 250 11.89 -26.79 -11.69
C SER A 250 12.51 -25.52 -11.08
N SER A 251 13.84 -25.37 -11.12
CA SER A 251 14.54 -24.25 -10.49
C SER A 251 14.21 -22.87 -11.08
N PRO A 252 13.98 -22.70 -12.40
CA PRO A 252 13.51 -21.43 -12.96
C PRO A 252 12.09 -21.12 -12.49
N LEU A 253 11.19 -22.11 -12.43
CA LEU A 253 9.82 -21.92 -11.96
C LEU A 253 9.76 -21.51 -10.48
N ALA A 254 10.56 -22.13 -9.60
CA ALA A 254 10.63 -21.72 -8.20
C ALA A 254 11.25 -20.32 -8.01
N ARG A 255 12.23 -19.95 -8.85
CA ARG A 255 12.75 -18.57 -8.86
C ARG A 255 11.73 -17.55 -9.33
N MET A 256 10.81 -17.97 -10.19
CA MET A 256 9.63 -17.17 -10.50
C MET A 256 8.76 -17.07 -9.27
N ALA A 257 8.46 -18.14 -8.53
CA ALA A 257 7.62 -18.08 -7.33
C ALA A 257 8.02 -17.04 -6.26
N ASP A 258 9.32 -16.91 -5.92
CA ASP A 258 9.87 -16.15 -4.76
C ASP A 258 9.80 -14.59 -4.86
N LEU A 259 9.01 -14.00 -5.77
CA LEU A 259 9.05 -12.54 -6.03
C LEU A 259 8.19 -11.69 -5.12
N THR A 260 7.42 -12.28 -4.21
CA THR A 260 6.90 -11.55 -3.04
C THR A 260 8.02 -11.16 -2.07
N SER A 261 9.19 -11.82 -2.12
CA SER A 261 10.29 -11.56 -1.19
C SER A 261 11.65 -11.22 -1.78
N ARG A 262 12.04 -11.60 -3.02
CA ARG A 262 13.48 -11.56 -3.43
C ARG A 262 13.86 -11.11 -4.85
N GLY A 263 12.95 -10.52 -5.62
CA GLY A 263 13.22 -9.84 -6.90
C GLY A 263 13.46 -10.78 -8.11
N PRO A 264 13.11 -10.35 -9.35
CA PRO A 264 12.73 -11.27 -10.43
C PRO A 264 13.87 -12.13 -11.01
N LEU A 265 13.50 -13.10 -11.86
CA LEU A 265 14.34 -14.06 -12.66
C LEU A 265 15.74 -13.57 -13.10
N TRP A 266 15.96 -12.25 -13.15
CA TRP A 266 17.19 -11.54 -13.46
C TRP A 266 18.41 -11.93 -12.60
N LYS A 267 18.24 -12.50 -11.40
CA LYS A 267 19.37 -13.13 -10.68
C LYS A 267 20.01 -14.27 -11.50
N GLY A 268 19.21 -15.00 -12.28
CA GLY A 268 19.71 -16.01 -13.22
C GLY A 268 20.61 -15.42 -14.32
N MET A 269 20.32 -14.21 -14.79
CA MET A 269 21.16 -13.50 -15.76
C MET A 269 22.45 -12.93 -15.16
N SER A 270 22.56 -12.84 -13.84
CA SER A 270 23.79 -12.39 -13.16
C SER A 270 24.88 -13.48 -13.05
N HIS A 271 24.58 -14.74 -13.41
CA HIS A 271 25.56 -15.82 -13.45
C HIS A 271 26.34 -15.95 -14.77
N ALA A 272 26.22 -14.98 -15.67
CA ALA A 272 27.20 -14.75 -16.72
C ALA A 272 28.52 -14.26 -16.09
N SER A 273 29.29 -15.19 -15.52
CA SER A 273 30.62 -14.94 -14.98
C SER A 273 31.50 -14.29 -16.07
N PRO A 274 32.25 -13.21 -15.76
CA PRO A 274 33.19 -12.58 -16.68
C PRO A 274 34.32 -13.50 -17.19
N THR A 275 34.42 -14.73 -16.68
CA THR A 275 35.45 -15.70 -17.08
C THR A 275 35.14 -16.39 -18.41
N ASN A 276 33.89 -16.42 -18.86
CA ASN A 276 33.53 -16.94 -20.20
C ASN A 276 33.50 -15.81 -21.24
N ARG A 277 34.64 -15.16 -21.49
CA ARG A 277 34.81 -14.16 -22.57
C ARG A 277 34.76 -14.75 -23.99
N GLY A 278 34.51 -16.06 -24.14
CA GLY A 278 34.55 -16.76 -25.43
C GLY A 278 33.20 -17.16 -26.02
N ALA A 279 32.12 -17.19 -25.23
CA ALA A 279 30.77 -17.53 -25.69
C ALA A 279 29.88 -16.31 -25.48
N GLY A 280 29.65 -15.54 -26.55
CA GLY A 280 28.81 -14.35 -26.51
C GLY A 280 27.34 -14.74 -26.49
N GLY A 281 26.73 -14.75 -25.31
CA GLY A 281 25.28 -14.92 -25.13
C GLY A 281 24.88 -14.88 -23.66
N SER A 282 23.94 -14.00 -23.32
CA SER A 282 23.24 -13.95 -22.03
C SER A 282 22.10 -14.97 -22.10
N GLU A 283 22.37 -16.26 -21.94
CA GLU A 283 21.34 -17.31 -22.04
C GLU A 283 20.24 -17.10 -20.97
N LEU A 284 19.00 -16.86 -21.42
CA LEU A 284 17.83 -16.72 -20.57
C LEU A 284 17.19 -18.08 -20.33
N LYS A 285 17.32 -18.60 -19.11
CA LYS A 285 16.68 -19.87 -18.72
C LYS A 285 15.27 -19.61 -18.16
N LEU A 286 14.26 -20.15 -18.82
CA LEU A 286 12.86 -20.12 -18.41
C LEU A 286 12.38 -21.56 -18.17
N PRO A 287 11.36 -21.82 -17.35
CA PRO A 287 10.77 -23.16 -17.28
C PRO A 287 10.13 -23.52 -18.63
N THR A 288 9.98 -24.80 -18.93
CA THR A 288 9.30 -25.27 -20.14
C THR A 288 7.77 -25.28 -19.95
N PRO A 289 6.93 -25.14 -21.02
CA PRO A 289 5.47 -25.10 -20.90
C PRO A 289 4.88 -26.26 -20.11
N SER A 290 5.36 -27.49 -20.30
CA SER A 290 4.94 -28.66 -19.51
C SER A 290 5.18 -28.53 -17.99
N LEU A 291 6.11 -27.68 -17.52
CA LEU A 291 6.30 -27.41 -16.08
C LEU A 291 5.35 -26.33 -15.55
N ILE A 292 4.97 -25.37 -16.39
CA ILE A 292 4.02 -24.31 -16.02
C ILE A 292 2.60 -24.86 -16.05
N GLY A 293 2.30 -25.64 -17.07
CA GLY A 293 0.98 -26.07 -17.47
C GLY A 293 0.86 -26.00 -18.99
N SER A 294 0.69 -27.16 -19.63
CA SER A 294 0.49 -27.25 -21.08
C SER A 294 -0.89 -26.72 -21.46
N PRO A 295 -1.00 -25.86 -22.49
CA PRO A 295 -2.28 -25.34 -22.92
C PRO A 295 -3.12 -26.46 -23.58
N VAL A 296 -4.39 -26.57 -23.19
CA VAL A 296 -5.33 -27.53 -23.80
C VAL A 296 -6.18 -26.92 -24.91
N ASP A 297 -6.29 -25.60 -24.92
CA ASP A 297 -7.10 -24.83 -25.86
C ASP A 297 -6.44 -23.48 -26.19
N GLU A 298 -7.11 -22.70 -27.03
CA GLU A 298 -6.64 -21.37 -27.45
C GLU A 298 -6.54 -20.41 -26.25
N ALA A 299 -7.44 -20.49 -25.27
CA ALA A 299 -7.41 -19.62 -24.10
C ALA A 299 -6.15 -19.88 -23.24
N GLY A 300 -5.83 -21.15 -23.00
CA GLY A 300 -4.60 -21.60 -22.36
C GLY A 300 -3.37 -21.19 -23.15
N PHE A 301 -3.39 -21.35 -24.48
CA PHE A 301 -2.28 -20.91 -25.33
C PHE A 301 -2.02 -19.41 -25.18
N GLN A 302 -3.08 -18.59 -25.25
CA GLN A 302 -2.98 -17.15 -25.08
C GLN A 302 -2.51 -16.74 -23.68
N ALA A 303 -2.90 -17.48 -22.64
CA ALA A 303 -2.44 -17.24 -21.27
C ALA A 303 -0.95 -17.55 -21.09
N VAL A 304 -0.50 -18.72 -21.57
CA VAL A 304 0.92 -19.10 -21.56
C VAL A 304 1.75 -18.11 -22.37
N ARG A 305 1.28 -17.71 -23.56
CA ARG A 305 1.92 -16.67 -24.37
C ARG A 305 2.06 -15.35 -23.61
N ALA A 306 0.97 -14.91 -22.96
CA ALA A 306 0.93 -13.65 -22.23
C ALA A 306 1.88 -13.63 -21.04
N GLY A 307 2.06 -14.73 -20.32
CA GLY A 307 3.00 -14.76 -19.18
C GLY A 307 4.48 -14.87 -19.58
N TYR A 308 4.82 -15.57 -20.68
CA TYR A 308 6.20 -15.59 -21.18
C TYR A 308 6.64 -14.27 -21.82
N ALA A 309 5.72 -13.56 -22.48
CA ALA A 309 6.05 -12.38 -23.28
C ALA A 309 6.77 -11.26 -22.48
N PRO A 310 6.30 -10.83 -21.30
CA PRO A 310 7.01 -9.86 -20.46
C PRO A 310 8.42 -10.29 -20.07
N LEU A 311 8.67 -11.59 -19.87
CA LEU A 311 9.97 -12.12 -19.47
C LEU A 311 10.96 -12.06 -20.63
N ILE A 312 10.55 -12.53 -21.81
CA ILE A 312 11.37 -12.56 -23.02
C ILE A 312 11.65 -11.13 -23.49
N VAL A 313 10.62 -10.31 -23.61
CA VAL A 313 10.75 -8.90 -24.04
C VAL A 313 11.55 -8.10 -23.02
N GLY A 314 11.32 -8.34 -21.73
CA GLY A 314 12.10 -7.68 -20.69
C GLY A 314 13.58 -8.04 -20.78
N ALA A 315 13.90 -9.32 -20.99
CA ALA A 315 15.27 -9.83 -21.07
C ALA A 315 15.99 -9.23 -22.27
N ALA A 316 15.31 -9.18 -23.42
CA ALA A 316 15.80 -8.48 -24.60
C ALA A 316 16.08 -7.01 -24.33
N ALA A 317 15.13 -6.27 -23.72
CA ALA A 317 15.31 -4.86 -23.41
C ALA A 317 16.52 -4.65 -22.48
N ALA A 318 16.66 -5.47 -21.44
CA ALA A 318 17.78 -5.42 -20.50
C ALA A 318 19.13 -5.71 -21.18
N ASP A 319 19.21 -6.74 -22.03
CA ASP A 319 20.42 -7.09 -22.76
C ASP A 319 20.83 -5.96 -23.74
N ILE A 320 19.87 -5.39 -24.48
CA ILE A 320 20.12 -4.30 -25.43
C ILE A 320 20.57 -3.00 -24.75
N VAL A 321 20.04 -2.67 -23.57
CA VAL A 321 20.51 -1.50 -22.80
C VAL A 321 21.79 -1.78 -22.02
N GLY A 322 22.22 -3.05 -21.94
CA GLY A 322 23.43 -3.48 -21.25
C GLY A 322 23.30 -3.52 -19.73
N TRP A 323 22.08 -3.73 -19.21
CA TRP A 323 21.86 -3.84 -17.78
C TRP A 323 22.37 -5.19 -17.27
N ARG A 324 23.36 -5.13 -16.38
CA ARG A 324 23.88 -6.29 -15.68
C ARG A 324 23.25 -6.28 -14.30
N CYS A 325 22.21 -7.10 -14.11
CA CYS A 325 21.48 -7.19 -12.84
C CYS A 325 22.45 -7.20 -11.65
N CYS A 326 22.14 -6.57 -10.53
CA CYS A 326 20.80 -6.12 -10.10
C CYS A 326 20.81 -4.67 -9.61
N GLU A 327 21.73 -3.86 -10.13
CA GLU A 327 21.89 -2.49 -9.67
C GLU A 327 20.70 -1.62 -10.05
N LYS A 328 20.21 -0.83 -9.08
CA LYS A 328 19.12 0.15 -9.26
C LYS A 328 17.83 -0.52 -9.74
N ILE A 329 17.55 -1.73 -9.25
CA ILE A 329 16.51 -2.60 -9.80
C ILE A 329 15.13 -1.97 -9.79
N VAL A 330 14.81 -1.18 -8.75
CA VAL A 330 13.48 -0.56 -8.57
C VAL A 330 13.20 0.45 -9.69
N PHE A 331 14.14 1.37 -9.96
CA PHE A 331 14.00 2.36 -11.03
C PHE A 331 14.13 1.73 -12.42
N PHE A 332 15.03 0.75 -12.57
CA PHE A 332 15.19 0.03 -13.83
C PHE A 332 13.89 -0.68 -14.22
N HIS A 333 13.23 -1.33 -13.26
CA HIS A 333 12.00 -2.07 -13.47
C HIS A 333 10.80 -1.16 -13.73
N ALA A 334 10.67 -0.02 -13.03
CA ALA A 334 9.64 0.97 -13.36
C ALA A 334 9.76 1.46 -14.82
N LEU A 335 10.98 1.70 -15.31
CA LEU A 335 11.21 2.04 -16.72
C LEU A 335 10.98 0.85 -17.68
N LEU A 336 11.18 -0.37 -17.21
CA LEU A 336 10.92 -1.59 -17.99
C LEU A 336 9.41 -1.80 -18.14
N ASP A 337 8.66 -1.73 -17.05
CA ASP A 337 7.20 -1.83 -17.05
C ASP A 337 6.56 -0.74 -17.91
N LYS A 338 7.18 0.45 -18.00
CA LYS A 338 6.71 1.49 -18.93
C LYS A 338 6.90 1.10 -20.40
N GLN A 339 7.95 0.33 -20.72
CA GLN A 339 8.14 -0.20 -22.07
C GLN A 339 7.18 -1.35 -22.37
N LEU A 340 6.98 -2.24 -21.41
CA LEU A 340 6.03 -3.36 -21.53
C LEU A 340 4.59 -2.88 -21.69
N SER A 341 4.19 -1.82 -20.98
CA SER A 341 2.86 -1.22 -21.13
C SER A 341 2.65 -0.54 -22.47
N ARG A 342 3.68 0.12 -23.04
CA ARG A 342 3.61 0.66 -24.41
C ARG A 342 3.40 -0.42 -25.47
N LEU A 343 3.90 -1.63 -25.23
CA LEU A 343 3.71 -2.79 -26.11
C LEU A 343 2.42 -3.58 -25.80
N GLY A 344 1.63 -3.15 -24.81
CA GLY A 344 0.41 -3.87 -24.39
C GLY A 344 0.68 -5.22 -23.72
N LEU A 345 1.90 -5.46 -23.22
CA LEU A 345 2.30 -6.73 -22.60
C LEU A 345 2.05 -6.77 -21.09
N LYS A 346 1.99 -5.60 -20.45
CA LYS A 346 1.73 -5.47 -19.01
C LYS A 346 1.03 -4.15 -18.74
N PRO A 347 -0.06 -4.08 -17.95
CA PRO A 347 -0.67 -2.81 -17.61
C PRO A 347 0.31 -1.94 -16.80
N TRP A 348 0.17 -0.62 -16.93
CA TRP A 348 0.86 0.31 -16.04
C TRP A 348 0.23 0.20 -14.65
N PRO A 349 1.00 0.02 -13.56
CA PRO A 349 0.44 -0.34 -12.26
C PRO A 349 -0.08 0.86 -11.45
N LEU A 350 -0.07 2.07 -12.01
CA LEU A 350 -0.65 3.24 -11.36
C LEU A 350 -2.05 3.52 -11.91
N THR A 351 -2.96 3.73 -10.99
CA THR A 351 -4.34 4.19 -11.19
C THR A 351 -4.52 5.61 -10.65
N ALA A 352 -5.66 6.23 -10.91
CA ALA A 352 -5.99 7.53 -10.32
C ALA A 352 -5.96 7.49 -8.78
N SER A 353 -6.52 6.44 -8.17
CA SER A 353 -6.50 6.26 -6.72
C SER A 353 -5.07 6.24 -6.15
N ASP A 354 -4.11 5.69 -6.89
CA ASP A 354 -2.72 5.66 -6.44
C ASP A 354 -2.10 7.07 -6.38
N TYR A 355 -2.46 7.97 -7.31
CA TYR A 355 -2.02 9.37 -7.25
C TYR A 355 -2.68 10.11 -6.08
N GLU A 356 -3.93 9.79 -5.76
CA GLU A 356 -4.62 10.36 -4.59
C GLU A 356 -3.94 9.93 -3.29
N ASP A 357 -3.65 8.63 -3.13
CA ASP A 357 -2.90 8.10 -1.99
C ASP A 357 -1.52 8.76 -1.86
N ILE A 358 -0.83 9.02 -2.98
CA ILE A 358 0.47 9.70 -3.01
C ILE A 358 0.35 11.15 -2.52
N LEU A 359 -0.71 11.87 -2.89
CA LEU A 359 -0.91 13.27 -2.51
C LEU A 359 -1.49 13.44 -1.09
N GLN A 360 -2.22 12.45 -0.59
CA GLN A 360 -2.78 12.44 0.77
C GLN A 360 -1.78 11.91 1.81
N GLY A 361 -0.86 11.03 1.41
CA GLY A 361 0.15 10.47 2.31
C GLY A 361 1.15 11.49 2.85
N SER A 362 1.92 11.12 3.87
CA SER A 362 3.06 11.91 4.36
C SER A 362 4.12 11.95 3.25
N ILE A 363 4.12 13.02 2.48
CA ILE A 363 4.97 13.12 1.29
C ILE A 363 6.44 13.03 1.70
N HIS A 364 7.04 11.88 1.41
CA HIS A 364 8.46 11.65 1.60
C HIS A 364 9.21 12.42 0.53
N ASP A 365 10.02 13.41 0.93
CA ASP A 365 10.93 14.17 0.07
C ASP A 365 11.50 13.27 -1.02
N VAL A 366 11.18 13.54 -2.29
CA VAL A 366 11.65 12.74 -3.44
C VAL A 366 13.16 12.58 -3.44
N THR A 367 13.91 13.54 -2.89
CA THR A 367 15.37 13.47 -2.81
C THR A 367 15.88 12.46 -1.78
N SER A 368 15.02 12.01 -0.86
CA SER A 368 15.32 10.95 0.12
C SER A 368 15.37 9.55 -0.50
N LEU A 369 14.88 9.36 -1.73
CA LEU A 369 14.85 8.08 -2.43
C LEU A 369 16.23 7.57 -2.89
N HIS A 370 17.32 8.21 -2.44
CA HIS A 370 18.68 7.75 -2.71
C HIS A 370 18.92 6.30 -2.27
N TRP A 371 18.37 5.90 -1.12
CA TRP A 371 18.52 4.52 -0.64
C TRP A 371 17.74 3.53 -1.52
N VAL A 372 16.58 3.93 -2.06
CA VAL A 372 15.76 3.13 -2.99
C VAL A 372 16.50 2.96 -4.32
N TYR A 373 17.11 4.04 -4.80
CA TYR A 373 17.92 4.06 -6.02
C TYR A 373 19.07 3.04 -5.97
N LEU A 374 19.69 2.84 -4.82
CA LEU A 374 20.81 1.90 -4.67
C LEU A 374 20.37 0.45 -4.42
N GLN A 375 19.07 0.16 -4.33
CA GLN A 375 18.59 -1.19 -4.03
C GLN A 375 18.97 -2.18 -5.12
N ARG A 376 19.37 -3.37 -4.67
CA ARG A 376 19.65 -4.55 -5.51
C ARG A 376 18.55 -5.62 -5.45
N SER A 377 17.54 -5.40 -4.61
CA SER A 377 16.38 -6.27 -4.40
C SER A 377 15.20 -5.47 -3.86
N TYR A 378 14.00 -6.06 -3.88
CA TYR A 378 12.78 -5.43 -3.37
C TYR A 378 12.54 -5.62 -1.87
N ASN A 379 13.37 -6.40 -1.17
CA ASN A 379 13.15 -6.80 0.24
C ASN A 379 12.92 -5.63 1.22
N ASN A 380 13.45 -4.45 0.92
CA ASN A 380 13.34 -3.26 1.77
C ASN A 380 12.41 -2.19 1.16
N VAL A 381 11.68 -2.51 0.09
CA VAL A 381 10.85 -1.55 -0.66
C VAL A 381 9.39 -1.93 -0.44
N THR A 382 8.65 -1.06 0.25
CA THR A 382 7.21 -1.25 0.46
C THR A 382 6.44 -0.98 -0.82
N PRO A 383 5.21 -1.50 -0.97
CA PRO A 383 4.34 -1.19 -2.11
C PRO A 383 4.13 0.32 -2.31
N GLN A 384 4.00 1.08 -1.21
CA GLN A 384 3.85 2.54 -1.28
C GLN A 384 5.09 3.23 -1.88
N ILE A 385 6.29 2.82 -1.47
CA ILE A 385 7.54 3.35 -2.04
C ILE A 385 7.65 2.99 -3.53
N GLN A 386 7.20 1.79 -3.90
CA GLN A 386 7.15 1.39 -5.31
C GLN A 386 6.21 2.30 -6.11
N LYS A 387 4.99 2.58 -5.64
CA LYS A 387 4.07 3.53 -6.29
C LYS A 387 4.70 4.91 -6.47
N ILE A 388 5.41 5.42 -5.44
CA ILE A 388 6.16 6.67 -5.53
C ILE A 388 7.22 6.62 -6.66
N VAL A 389 8.04 5.57 -6.74
CA VAL A 389 9.04 5.43 -7.81
C VAL A 389 8.40 5.41 -9.19
N TYR A 390 7.29 4.67 -9.36
CA TYR A 390 6.58 4.62 -10.64
C TYR A 390 6.04 6.00 -11.02
N SER A 391 5.48 6.76 -10.07
CA SER A 391 4.92 8.08 -10.34
C SER A 391 5.99 9.10 -10.72
N ILE A 392 7.19 9.01 -10.13
CA ILE A 392 8.35 9.83 -10.49
C ILE A 392 8.84 9.48 -11.89
N VAL A 393 8.91 8.19 -12.24
CA VAL A 393 9.28 7.76 -13.60
C VAL A 393 8.29 8.30 -14.62
N ASP A 394 7.00 8.30 -14.29
CA ASP A 394 5.96 8.82 -15.16
C ASP A 394 6.09 10.34 -15.35
N MET A 395 6.29 11.08 -14.26
CA MET A 395 6.59 12.51 -14.30
C MET A 395 7.83 12.79 -15.16
N ILE A 396 8.96 12.07 -14.97
CA ILE A 396 10.19 12.28 -15.76
C ILE A 396 9.91 12.12 -17.25
N LEU A 397 9.17 11.09 -17.64
CA LEU A 397 8.86 10.81 -19.04
C LEU A 397 7.88 11.81 -19.63
N ALA A 398 6.92 12.31 -18.84
CA ALA A 398 5.98 13.34 -19.26
C ALA A 398 6.67 14.71 -19.42
N SER A 399 7.53 15.08 -18.46
CA SER A 399 8.29 16.34 -18.51
C SER A 399 9.39 16.33 -19.58
N ASN A 400 9.90 15.15 -19.97
CA ASN A 400 10.99 15.02 -20.93
C ASN A 400 10.64 14.07 -22.09
N PRO A 401 9.75 14.49 -23.02
CA PRO A 401 9.28 13.64 -24.11
C PRO A 401 10.38 13.20 -25.08
N GLU A 402 11.51 13.90 -25.13
CA GLU A 402 12.68 13.51 -25.95
C GLU A 402 13.45 12.31 -25.37
N ARG A 403 13.18 11.92 -24.13
CA ARG A 403 13.83 10.78 -23.49
C ARG A 403 12.89 9.58 -23.48
N SER A 404 13.28 8.54 -24.22
CA SER A 404 12.63 7.25 -24.09
C SER A 404 12.99 6.52 -22.78
N PRO A 405 12.15 5.58 -22.31
CA PRO A 405 12.49 4.76 -21.14
C PRO A 405 13.83 4.02 -21.28
N ALA A 406 14.16 3.52 -22.48
CA ALA A 406 15.45 2.87 -22.75
C ALA A 406 16.65 3.85 -22.64
N SER A 407 16.46 5.12 -23.00
CA SER A 407 17.46 6.17 -22.80
C SER A 407 17.70 6.41 -21.30
N LEU A 408 16.63 6.49 -20.51
CA LEU A 408 16.71 6.65 -19.05
C LEU A 408 17.34 5.42 -18.36
N GLN A 409 17.10 4.21 -18.85
CA GLN A 409 17.76 3.00 -18.36
C GLN A 409 19.28 3.03 -18.59
N ARG A 410 19.74 3.48 -19.77
CA ARG A 410 21.18 3.68 -20.00
C ARG A 410 21.76 4.79 -19.13
N LEU A 411 20.95 5.82 -18.84
CA LEU A 411 21.33 6.88 -17.92
C LEU A 411 21.49 6.34 -16.49
N LEU A 412 20.59 5.47 -16.02
CA LEU A 412 20.72 4.78 -14.71
C LEU A 412 22.07 4.07 -14.60
N LEU A 413 22.48 3.37 -15.66
CA LEU A 413 23.75 2.64 -15.71
C LEU A 413 24.98 3.57 -15.68
N ARG A 414 24.84 4.82 -16.13
CA ARG A 414 25.95 5.80 -16.16
C ARG A 414 26.21 6.46 -14.81
N TYR A 415 25.20 6.63 -13.96
CA TYR A 415 25.31 7.40 -12.71
C TYR A 415 25.12 6.53 -11.48
N ASP A 416 26.09 6.55 -10.56
CA ASP A 416 26.05 5.73 -9.33
C ASP A 416 25.21 6.33 -8.23
N THR A 417 24.82 7.60 -8.35
CA THR A 417 24.04 8.30 -7.33
C THR A 417 22.75 8.87 -7.92
N TYR A 418 21.71 8.86 -7.09
CA TYR A 418 20.35 9.26 -7.47
C TYR A 418 20.27 10.71 -7.96
N ARG A 419 20.89 11.65 -7.23
CA ARG A 419 20.82 13.08 -7.54
C ARG A 419 21.38 13.43 -8.94
N PRO A 420 22.61 13.01 -9.31
CA PRO A 420 23.10 13.20 -10.69
C PRO A 420 22.24 12.52 -11.74
N TRP A 421 21.73 11.30 -11.49
CA TRP A 421 20.84 10.64 -12.43
C TRP A 421 19.57 11.47 -12.69
N LEU A 422 18.88 11.87 -11.62
CA LEU A 422 17.66 12.67 -11.68
C LEU A 422 17.90 14.03 -12.35
N PHE A 423 19.05 14.64 -12.09
CA PHE A 423 19.48 15.90 -12.71
C PHE A 423 19.63 15.80 -14.23
N HIS A 424 20.05 14.64 -14.73
CA HIS A 424 20.16 14.41 -16.16
C HIS A 424 18.88 13.84 -16.78
N ALA A 425 18.00 13.23 -15.98
CA ALA A 425 16.73 12.67 -16.42
C ALA A 425 15.72 13.78 -16.74
N LEU A 426 15.66 14.82 -15.92
CA LEU A 426 14.74 15.95 -16.07
C LEU A 426 15.33 17.08 -16.95
N PRO A 427 14.49 17.86 -17.65
CA PRO A 427 14.93 18.98 -18.50
C PRO A 427 15.17 20.23 -17.63
N ILE A 428 16.10 20.13 -16.69
CA ILE A 428 16.33 21.21 -15.72
C ILE A 428 17.08 22.37 -16.36
N ASP A 429 16.56 23.57 -16.16
CA ASP A 429 17.31 24.80 -16.37
C ASP A 429 18.44 24.90 -15.32
N ARG A 430 19.67 25.06 -15.82
CA ARG A 430 20.88 25.13 -14.99
C ARG A 430 20.87 26.32 -14.04
N GLU A 431 20.10 27.37 -14.30
CA GLU A 431 19.96 28.50 -13.37
C GLU A 431 19.19 28.10 -12.10
N HIS A 432 18.08 27.37 -12.24
CA HIS A 432 17.30 26.85 -11.11
C HIS A 432 18.12 25.93 -10.20
N ALA A 433 18.98 25.10 -10.79
CA ALA A 433 19.84 24.19 -10.03
C ALA A 433 20.95 24.92 -9.24
N ARG A 434 21.42 26.08 -9.71
CA ARG A 434 22.48 26.86 -9.05
C ARG A 434 22.02 27.54 -7.77
N GLN A 435 20.72 27.77 -7.61
CA GLN A 435 20.13 28.39 -6.42
C GLN A 435 19.99 27.42 -5.23
N GLY A 436 20.43 26.16 -5.35
CA GLY A 436 20.42 25.19 -4.26
C GLY A 436 19.04 24.59 -3.93
N ASN A 437 17.98 25.00 -4.63
CA ASN A 437 16.60 24.57 -4.41
C ASN A 437 16.16 23.37 -5.26
N TYR A 438 17.11 22.64 -5.84
CA TYR A 438 16.83 21.57 -6.80
C TYR A 438 15.84 20.51 -6.30
N GLY A 439 16.00 20.04 -5.06
CA GLY A 439 15.09 19.03 -4.49
C GLY A 439 13.65 19.50 -4.37
N ARG A 440 13.46 20.75 -3.91
CA ARG A 440 12.14 21.36 -3.77
C ARG A 440 11.47 21.56 -5.13
N TRP A 441 12.23 21.96 -6.14
CA TRP A 441 11.69 22.09 -7.49
C TRP A 441 11.17 20.75 -8.03
N ILE A 442 11.94 19.66 -7.91
CA ILE A 442 11.46 18.34 -8.36
C ILE A 442 10.22 17.90 -7.58
N GLN A 443 10.20 18.13 -6.27
CA GLN A 443 9.05 17.86 -5.43
C GLN A 443 7.81 18.57 -5.96
N LYS A 444 7.95 19.84 -6.39
CA LYS A 444 6.92 20.67 -7.04
C LYS A 444 6.43 20.10 -8.35
N GLU A 445 7.33 19.79 -9.25
CA GLU A 445 6.96 19.20 -10.54
C GLU A 445 6.25 17.85 -10.37
N TRP A 446 6.71 17.03 -9.41
CA TRP A 446 6.12 15.72 -9.17
C TRP A 446 4.70 15.81 -8.60
N ILE A 447 4.49 16.66 -7.60
CA ILE A 447 3.16 16.88 -7.02
C ILE A 447 2.23 17.50 -8.06
N HIS A 448 2.70 18.49 -8.82
CA HIS A 448 1.91 19.09 -9.89
C HIS A 448 1.50 18.06 -10.96
N TYR A 449 2.44 17.19 -11.35
CA TYR A 449 2.14 16.10 -12.27
C TYR A 449 1.11 15.11 -11.70
N ALA A 450 1.24 14.72 -10.43
CA ALA A 450 0.28 13.84 -9.78
C ALA A 450 -1.12 14.47 -9.70
N ASP A 451 -1.20 15.77 -9.40
CA ASP A 451 -2.47 16.53 -9.39
C ASP A 451 -3.13 16.53 -10.78
N GLN A 452 -2.34 16.76 -11.85
CA GLN A 452 -2.82 16.69 -13.23
C GLN A 452 -3.34 15.29 -13.60
N GLN A 453 -2.70 14.21 -13.14
CA GLN A 453 -3.19 12.84 -13.40
C GLN A 453 -4.55 12.60 -12.73
N LEU A 454 -4.78 13.17 -11.55
CA LEU A 454 -6.09 13.11 -10.90
C LEU A 454 -7.14 13.96 -11.62
N GLU A 455 -6.79 15.17 -12.06
CA GLU A 455 -7.70 16.03 -12.81
C GLU A 455 -8.18 15.36 -14.10
N ALA A 456 -7.28 14.68 -14.81
CA ALA A 456 -7.63 13.94 -16.02
C ALA A 456 -8.59 12.77 -15.77
N ALA A 457 -8.60 12.22 -14.54
CA ALA A 457 -9.46 11.10 -14.15
C ALA A 457 -10.73 11.51 -13.40
N ALA A 458 -10.84 12.76 -12.97
CA ALA A 458 -11.90 13.21 -12.06
C ALA A 458 -13.24 13.49 -12.77
N THR A 459 -14.32 13.20 -12.05
CA THR A 459 -15.68 13.74 -12.33
C THR A 459 -15.72 15.18 -11.79
N PRO A 460 -16.53 16.12 -12.36
CA PRO A 460 -16.59 17.51 -11.88
C PRO A 460 -16.73 17.57 -10.35
N GLY A 461 -15.73 18.18 -9.70
CA GLY A 461 -15.61 18.20 -8.25
C GLY A 461 -16.58 19.17 -7.57
N THR A 462 -16.55 19.17 -6.23
CA THR A 462 -17.22 20.17 -5.38
C THR A 462 -16.84 21.57 -5.84
N ALA A 463 -17.82 22.46 -5.97
CA ALA A 463 -17.57 23.84 -6.34
C ALA A 463 -16.69 24.51 -5.25
N LEU A 464 -15.71 25.31 -5.70
CA LEU A 464 -14.92 26.14 -4.80
C LEU A 464 -15.82 27.20 -4.14
N PRO A 465 -15.51 27.63 -2.91
CA PRO A 465 -16.32 28.64 -2.23
C PRO A 465 -16.21 30.00 -2.92
N GLU A 466 -17.19 30.89 -2.68
CA GLU A 466 -17.18 32.28 -3.16
C GLU A 466 -16.24 33.19 -2.34
N GLN A 467 -15.12 32.66 -1.89
CA GLN A 467 -14.11 33.32 -1.07
C GLN A 467 -12.76 33.29 -1.78
N ASP A 468 -11.84 34.14 -1.35
CA ASP A 468 -10.42 34.06 -1.73
C ASP A 468 -9.61 33.56 -0.53
N LEU A 469 -8.32 33.28 -0.76
CA LEU A 469 -7.40 32.97 0.33
C LEU A 469 -6.49 34.16 0.61
N GLN A 470 -6.43 34.56 1.87
CA GLN A 470 -5.33 35.40 2.34
C GLN A 470 -4.19 34.49 2.81
N LEU A 471 -2.98 34.82 2.39
CA LEU A 471 -1.79 34.01 2.62
C LEU A 471 -0.71 34.86 3.28
N LEU A 472 -0.04 34.28 4.27
CA LEU A 472 1.13 34.88 4.89
C LEU A 472 2.38 34.12 4.47
N CYS A 473 3.09 34.63 3.47
CA CYS A 473 4.20 33.93 2.82
C CYS A 473 5.48 34.76 2.79
N THR A 474 6.62 34.10 2.70
CA THR A 474 7.92 34.73 2.57
C THR A 474 8.66 34.23 1.34
N THR A 475 9.30 35.14 0.62
CA THR A 475 10.17 34.82 -0.51
C THR A 475 11.59 34.42 -0.06
N GLU A 476 12.00 34.82 1.14
CA GLU A 476 13.30 34.50 1.74
C GLU A 476 13.14 34.07 3.21
N ARG A 477 13.71 32.92 3.62
CA ARG A 477 13.50 32.33 4.97
C ARG A 477 13.67 33.27 6.17
N PHE A 478 14.34 34.40 6.02
CA PHE A 478 14.71 35.30 7.13
C PHE A 478 14.19 36.74 7.02
N ASN A 479 13.52 37.14 5.93
CA ASN A 479 13.05 38.53 5.77
C ASN A 479 11.61 38.74 6.27
N GLY A 480 11.09 37.76 7.01
CA GLY A 480 9.72 37.67 7.49
C GLY A 480 8.69 37.61 6.36
N ALA A 481 7.42 37.55 6.73
CA ALA A 481 6.35 37.24 5.78
C ALA A 481 5.58 38.48 5.35
N HIS A 482 5.15 38.48 4.09
CA HIS A 482 4.30 39.47 3.47
C HIS A 482 2.90 38.89 3.25
N LEU A 483 1.95 39.80 3.04
CA LEU A 483 0.56 39.44 2.85
C LEU A 483 0.27 39.30 1.36
N TYR A 484 -0.25 38.14 0.97
CA TYR A 484 -0.69 37.84 -0.38
C TYR A 484 -2.17 37.46 -0.37
N ARG A 485 -2.87 37.70 -1.47
CA ARG A 485 -4.17 37.12 -1.78
C ARG A 485 -4.01 36.14 -2.92
N TYR A 486 -4.58 34.96 -2.79
CA TYR A 486 -4.68 34.00 -3.87
C TYR A 486 -6.11 33.98 -4.40
N ASP A 487 -6.25 34.45 -5.64
CA ASP A 487 -7.51 34.49 -6.37
C ASP A 487 -7.80 33.11 -6.95
N LEU A 488 -8.78 32.42 -6.38
CA LEU A 488 -9.10 31.04 -6.74
C LEU A 488 -9.64 30.87 -8.16
N GLN A 489 -10.21 31.93 -8.74
CA GLN A 489 -10.79 31.91 -10.09
C GLN A 489 -9.73 32.18 -11.15
N ARG A 490 -8.78 33.07 -10.86
CA ARG A 490 -7.69 33.43 -11.78
C ARG A 490 -6.46 32.53 -11.62
N ASP A 491 -6.36 31.81 -10.50
CA ASP A 491 -5.18 31.02 -10.12
C ASP A 491 -3.91 31.90 -10.00
N GLU A 492 -4.07 33.08 -9.38
CA GLU A 492 -3.03 34.10 -9.28
C GLU A 492 -2.75 34.53 -7.84
N PHE A 493 -1.47 34.71 -7.52
CA PHE A 493 -1.02 35.31 -6.26
C PHE A 493 -0.81 36.82 -6.44
N ILE A 494 -1.49 37.61 -5.63
CA ILE A 494 -1.44 39.07 -5.65
C ILE A 494 -0.83 39.54 -4.32
N GLU A 495 0.27 40.28 -4.36
CA GLU A 495 0.82 40.90 -3.16
C GLU A 495 -0.08 42.07 -2.72
N GLU A 496 -0.59 42.00 -1.49
CA GLU A 496 -1.53 42.99 -0.96
C GLU A 496 -0.84 44.00 -0.05
N SER A 497 0.18 43.58 0.71
CA SER A 497 0.94 44.47 1.58
C SER A 497 2.40 44.04 1.71
N SER A 498 3.29 44.96 1.32
CA SER A 498 4.73 44.84 1.50
C SER A 498 5.23 45.41 2.84
N ASP A 499 4.37 46.03 3.65
CA ASP A 499 4.70 46.69 4.94
C ASP A 499 5.09 45.73 6.10
N GLY A 500 5.26 44.44 5.79
CA GLY A 500 5.75 43.38 6.68
C GLY A 500 7.28 43.39 6.84
N PRO A 501 7.81 42.81 7.92
CA PRO A 501 7.58 41.39 8.19
C PRO A 501 6.51 41.08 9.23
N PHE A 502 5.46 40.36 8.82
CA PHE A 502 4.50 39.73 9.71
C PHE A 502 4.99 38.33 10.13
N ARG A 503 4.49 37.86 11.27
CA ARG A 503 4.74 36.50 11.78
C ARG A 503 3.50 35.63 11.90
N ARG A 504 2.33 36.26 12.03
CA ARG A 504 1.07 35.56 12.28
C ARG A 504 -0.06 36.28 11.60
N MET A 505 -1.04 35.48 11.20
CA MET A 505 -2.26 35.90 10.54
C MET A 505 -3.39 35.00 11.04
N TYR A 506 -4.55 35.60 11.31
CA TYR A 506 -5.77 34.90 11.70
C TYR A 506 -6.95 35.51 10.94
N SER A 507 -7.93 34.70 10.53
CA SER A 507 -9.19 35.21 9.98
C SER A 507 -9.93 36.03 11.02
N LEU A 508 -10.51 37.13 10.57
CA LEU A 508 -11.48 37.89 11.34
C LEU A 508 -12.85 37.19 11.31
N PRO A 509 -13.71 37.44 12.32
CA PRO A 509 -15.15 37.21 12.25
C PRO A 509 -15.76 37.48 10.87
N ASP A 510 -16.66 36.59 10.48
CA ASP A 510 -17.37 36.58 9.19
C ASP A 510 -16.45 36.69 7.96
N ASP A 511 -15.19 36.27 8.09
CA ASP A 511 -14.17 36.30 7.04
C ASP A 511 -13.96 37.70 6.42
N ALA A 512 -14.21 38.75 7.22
CA ALA A 512 -14.18 40.15 6.78
C ALA A 512 -12.76 40.71 6.53
N GLY A 513 -11.72 39.90 6.76
CA GLY A 513 -10.32 40.27 6.60
C GLY A 513 -9.43 39.47 7.55
N VAL A 514 -8.27 40.01 7.90
CA VAL A 514 -7.29 39.29 8.74
C VAL A 514 -6.71 40.14 9.87
N LEU A 515 -6.41 39.48 11.00
CA LEU A 515 -5.62 40.02 12.09
C LEU A 515 -4.15 39.65 11.90
N LEU A 516 -3.28 40.64 11.76
CA LEU A 516 -1.86 40.51 11.51
C LEU A 516 -1.04 40.87 12.75
N GLN A 517 0.02 40.12 12.98
CA GLN A 517 1.02 40.46 13.99
C GLN A 517 2.39 40.70 13.34
N ARG A 518 2.91 41.92 13.50
CA ARG A 518 4.20 42.35 12.97
C ARG A 518 5.32 42.18 13.99
N LEU A 519 6.53 41.87 13.50
CA LEU A 519 7.75 41.92 14.31
C LEU A 519 8.56 43.18 13.93
N ASP A 520 8.81 44.08 14.88
CA ASP A 520 9.75 45.18 14.65
C ASP A 520 11.20 44.66 14.83
N ASP A 521 11.85 44.27 13.72
CA ASP A 521 13.19 43.64 13.71
C ASP A 521 14.32 44.46 14.37
N ARG A 522 14.17 45.80 14.44
CA ARG A 522 15.21 46.67 15.02
C ARG A 522 15.02 47.00 16.50
N ASP A 523 13.84 46.72 17.06
CA ASP A 523 13.44 47.15 18.41
C ASP A 523 12.57 46.10 19.13
N ALA A 524 12.61 44.82 18.73
CA ALA A 524 11.83 43.73 19.35
C ALA A 524 12.06 43.56 20.86
N ARG A 525 13.09 44.20 21.44
CA ARG A 525 13.33 44.28 22.89
C ARG A 525 12.79 45.54 23.58
N THR A 526 12.42 46.58 22.82
CA THR A 526 12.06 47.95 23.30
C THR A 526 10.66 48.44 22.88
N ARG A 527 10.07 47.98 21.76
CA ARG A 527 8.77 48.51 21.26
C ARG A 527 7.62 47.53 21.12
N GLY A 528 7.83 46.24 21.33
CA GLY A 528 6.74 45.28 21.30
C GLY A 528 6.31 44.81 19.91
N SER A 529 5.34 43.89 19.85
CA SER A 529 4.71 43.46 18.59
C SER A 529 3.56 44.39 18.25
N ARG A 530 3.53 44.90 17.02
CA ARG A 530 2.37 45.65 16.52
C ARG A 530 1.31 44.69 16.00
N ILE A 531 0.07 44.99 16.31
CA ILE A 531 -1.10 44.20 15.92
C ILE A 531 -1.90 45.09 15.00
N GLN A 532 -2.32 44.54 13.86
CA GLN A 532 -3.00 45.29 12.81
C GLN A 532 -4.15 44.46 12.25
N ILE A 533 -5.23 45.12 11.90
CA ILE A 533 -6.32 44.55 11.09
C ILE A 533 -6.06 44.94 9.65
N TRP A 534 -6.15 43.98 8.74
CA TRP A 534 -6.16 44.20 7.29
C TRP A 534 -7.55 43.88 6.73
N ARG A 535 -8.17 44.85 6.06
CA ARG A 535 -9.45 44.70 5.37
C ARG A 535 -9.42 45.51 4.08
N GLN A 536 -9.71 44.86 2.94
CA GLN A 536 -9.92 45.53 1.65
C GLN A 536 -8.84 46.58 1.29
N GLY A 537 -7.56 46.24 1.44
CA GLY A 537 -6.47 47.16 1.10
C GLY A 537 -6.12 48.18 2.18
N GLN A 538 -6.80 48.16 3.33
CA GLN A 538 -6.58 49.10 4.43
C GLN A 538 -6.05 48.39 5.67
N THR A 539 -5.08 49.04 6.33
CA THR A 539 -4.50 48.62 7.60
C THR A 539 -5.01 49.52 8.73
N GLN A 540 -5.47 48.92 9.81
CA GLN A 540 -5.84 49.61 11.05
C GLN A 540 -5.01 49.06 12.22
N ASP A 541 -4.34 49.94 12.96
CA ASP A 541 -3.59 49.54 14.16
C ASP A 541 -4.55 49.13 15.29
N VAL A 542 -4.22 48.02 15.96
CA VAL A 542 -4.90 47.55 17.17
C VAL A 542 -4.06 47.92 18.38
N THR A 543 -4.60 48.77 19.23
CA THR A 543 -3.92 49.23 20.45
C THR A 543 -4.03 48.15 21.54
N SER A 544 -2.91 47.82 22.17
CA SER A 544 -2.84 46.92 23.32
C SER A 544 -2.13 47.61 24.48
N GLU A 545 -2.62 47.41 25.71
CA GLU A 545 -1.93 47.86 26.93
C GLU A 545 -0.56 47.19 27.14
N SER A 546 -0.32 46.05 26.47
CA SER A 546 0.91 45.27 26.57
C SER A 546 1.72 45.36 25.28
N GLY A 547 2.87 46.03 25.33
CA GLY A 547 3.75 46.13 24.17
C GLY A 547 4.26 44.78 23.64
N TYR A 548 4.68 43.85 24.51
CA TYR A 548 5.28 42.58 24.05
C TYR A 548 4.30 41.43 24.16
N VAL A 549 3.61 41.12 23.08
CA VAL A 549 2.84 39.89 23.11
C VAL A 549 2.75 39.14 21.79
N ALA A 550 3.03 37.84 21.85
CA ALA A 550 2.49 36.86 20.92
C ALA A 550 0.97 36.70 21.13
N LEU A 551 0.19 37.00 20.09
CA LEU A 551 -1.25 36.76 20.07
C LEU A 551 -1.56 35.37 19.56
N TYR A 552 -2.53 34.72 20.18
CA TYR A 552 -3.07 33.46 19.70
C TYR A 552 -4.60 33.46 19.87
N PRO A 553 -5.36 33.10 18.82
CA PRO A 553 -6.80 32.98 18.94
C PRO A 553 -7.16 31.79 19.83
N VAL A 554 -8.19 31.99 20.62
CA VAL A 554 -8.86 30.93 21.40
C VAL A 554 -10.17 30.60 20.72
N GLN A 555 -10.98 31.63 20.43
CA GLN A 555 -12.29 31.48 19.83
C GLN A 555 -12.64 32.71 18.99
N THR A 556 -13.33 32.49 17.87
CA THR A 556 -13.88 33.53 17.01
C THR A 556 -15.40 33.52 17.14
N PHE A 557 -16.00 34.70 17.26
CA PHE A 557 -17.43 34.95 17.31
C PHE A 557 -17.85 35.85 16.14
N ALA A 558 -19.15 36.11 15.94
CA ALA A 558 -19.60 37.01 14.88
C ALA A 558 -19.18 38.48 15.13
N ASP A 559 -19.13 38.92 16.40
CA ASP A 559 -18.83 40.31 16.77
C ASP A 559 -17.39 40.55 17.22
N GLY A 560 -16.57 39.50 17.35
CA GLY A 560 -15.29 39.63 18.03
C GLY A 560 -14.45 38.38 18.13
N MET A 561 -13.27 38.52 18.70
CA MET A 561 -12.32 37.42 18.89
C MET A 561 -11.83 37.37 20.33
N LEU A 562 -11.87 36.18 20.93
CA LEU A 562 -11.13 35.88 22.16
C LEU A 562 -9.71 35.48 21.77
N LEU A 563 -8.76 36.24 22.28
CA LEU A 563 -7.33 36.05 22.07
C LEU A 563 -6.66 35.82 23.41
N PHE A 564 -5.59 35.05 23.43
CA PHE A 564 -4.66 35.10 24.55
C PHE A 564 -3.31 35.65 24.14
N THR A 565 -2.70 36.29 25.12
CA THR A 565 -1.45 36.99 25.04
C THR A 565 -0.43 36.29 25.92
N TYR A 566 0.71 35.88 25.35
CA TYR A 566 1.83 35.29 26.11
C TYR A 566 3.00 36.27 26.27
N ASP A 567 3.32 36.63 27.51
CA ASP A 567 4.48 37.41 27.92
C ASP A 567 5.24 36.69 29.04
N ALA A 568 6.36 36.04 28.69
CA ALA A 568 7.20 35.28 29.62
C ALA A 568 7.79 36.13 30.76
N ARG A 569 7.78 37.47 30.66
CA ARG A 569 8.29 38.37 31.70
C ARG A 569 7.26 38.68 32.77
N ARG A 570 5.98 38.39 32.52
CA ARG A 570 4.86 38.64 33.44
C ARG A 570 4.50 37.38 34.22
N ARG A 571 3.85 37.59 35.37
CA ARG A 571 3.23 36.53 36.18
C ARG A 571 1.77 36.90 36.44
N PRO A 572 0.77 36.14 35.96
CA PRO A 572 0.92 34.99 35.06
C PRO A 572 1.43 35.41 33.66
N PRO A 573 2.10 34.49 32.93
CA PRO A 573 2.61 34.80 31.60
C PRO A 573 1.51 34.86 30.52
N ILE A 574 0.31 34.36 30.83
CA ILE A 574 -0.85 34.36 29.92
C ILE A 574 -1.87 35.39 30.42
N ARG A 575 -2.40 36.20 29.50
CA ARG A 575 -3.64 36.98 29.71
C ARG A 575 -4.59 36.73 28.57
N PHE A 576 -5.88 36.93 28.81
CA PHE A 576 -6.92 36.83 27.80
C PHE A 576 -7.38 38.24 27.44
N ASN A 577 -7.70 38.45 26.17
CA ASN A 577 -8.16 39.72 25.66
C ASN A 577 -9.30 39.47 24.68
N PHE A 578 -10.22 40.41 24.63
CA PHE A 578 -11.29 40.43 23.65
C PHE A 578 -11.02 41.55 22.65
N LEU A 579 -11.11 41.20 21.37
CA LEU A 579 -11.13 42.16 20.26
C LEU A 579 -12.59 42.32 19.82
N ASP A 580 -13.21 43.42 20.20
CA ASP A 580 -14.55 43.78 19.74
C ASP A 580 -14.45 44.42 18.35
N GLN A 581 -15.05 43.80 17.34
CA GLN A 581 -14.99 44.33 15.99
C GLN A 581 -15.94 45.50 15.77
N THR A 582 -17.05 45.56 16.51
CA THR A 582 -18.04 46.62 16.36
C THR A 582 -17.45 47.98 16.77
N GLU A 583 -16.49 47.99 17.69
CA GLU A 583 -15.73 49.18 18.08
C GLU A 583 -14.63 49.56 17.07
N CYS A 584 -14.21 48.63 16.21
CA CYS A 584 -13.15 48.86 15.22
C CYS A 584 -13.67 49.54 13.94
N ASP A 585 -14.97 49.50 13.66
CA ASP A 585 -15.58 50.15 12.49
C ASP A 585 -15.69 51.68 12.68
N GLY A 586 -14.60 52.40 12.39
CA GLY A 586 -14.53 53.87 12.41
C GLY A 586 -13.90 54.50 13.66
N GLY A 587 -13.43 53.67 14.61
CA GLY A 587 -12.79 54.09 15.86
C GLY A 587 -11.34 53.63 16.03
N ALA A 588 -10.77 53.87 17.22
CA ALA A 588 -9.51 53.25 17.64
C ALA A 588 -9.81 51.80 18.06
N CYS A 589 -9.24 50.83 17.34
CA CYS A 589 -9.43 49.41 17.65
C CYS A 589 -8.56 49.05 18.87
N VAL A 590 -9.17 48.61 19.98
CA VAL A 590 -8.47 48.36 21.25
C VAL A 590 -8.70 46.91 21.69
N LEU A 591 -7.63 46.25 22.15
CA LEU A 591 -7.73 44.97 22.84
C LEU A 591 -8.12 45.18 24.29
N ARG A 592 -9.32 44.73 24.66
CA ARG A 592 -9.81 44.76 26.05
C ARG A 592 -9.24 43.58 26.82
N SER A 593 -8.44 43.85 27.86
CA SER A 593 -7.93 42.80 28.74
C SER A 593 -9.07 42.21 29.58
N LEU A 594 -9.08 40.89 29.74
CA LEU A 594 -10.03 40.16 30.59
C LEU A 594 -9.35 39.64 31.85
N GLU A 595 -10.11 39.48 32.93
CA GLU A 595 -9.59 39.01 34.23
C GLU A 595 -9.29 37.49 34.28
N GLY A 596 -9.69 36.74 33.26
CA GLY A 596 -9.54 35.28 33.18
C GLY A 596 -9.90 34.73 31.80
N LEU A 597 -9.99 33.41 31.67
CA LEU A 597 -10.48 32.74 30.45
C LEU A 597 -12.01 32.68 30.51
N PRO A 598 -12.74 33.49 29.73
CA PRO A 598 -14.19 33.35 29.62
C PRO A 598 -14.60 32.16 28.75
N ALA A 599 -15.73 31.55 29.10
CA ALA A 599 -16.53 30.70 28.24
C ALA A 599 -17.94 31.29 28.21
N TRP A 600 -18.43 31.69 27.03
CA TRP A 600 -19.77 32.28 26.88
C TRP A 600 -20.85 31.20 26.78
N SER A 601 -22.03 31.50 27.32
CA SER A 601 -23.25 30.73 27.03
C SER A 601 -23.58 30.80 25.54
N PRO A 602 -24.34 29.85 24.98
CA PRO A 602 -24.69 29.86 23.55
C PRO A 602 -25.42 31.14 23.10
N ASP A 603 -26.26 31.72 23.95
CA ASP A 603 -26.92 33.02 23.73
C ASP A 603 -26.04 34.25 24.01
N ARG A 604 -24.86 34.04 24.59
CA ARG A 604 -23.86 35.06 24.95
C ARG A 604 -24.31 36.08 25.99
N GLU A 605 -25.43 35.86 26.66
CA GLU A 605 -25.88 36.72 27.76
C GLU A 605 -25.03 36.55 29.03
N ARG A 606 -24.29 35.43 29.15
CA ARG A 606 -23.54 35.06 30.35
C ARG A 606 -22.18 34.48 30.00
N THR A 607 -21.27 34.56 30.97
CA THR A 607 -19.95 33.92 30.89
C THR A 607 -19.62 33.12 32.13
N VAL A 608 -18.80 32.08 31.97
CA VAL A 608 -18.04 31.48 33.07
C VAL A 608 -16.58 31.84 32.86
N VAL A 609 -16.00 32.57 33.82
CA VAL A 609 -14.64 33.10 33.75
C VAL A 609 -13.74 32.30 34.70
N LEU A 610 -12.73 31.64 34.15
CA LEU A 610 -11.67 30.96 34.91
C LEU A 610 -10.55 31.94 35.23
N ARG A 611 -10.37 32.26 36.51
CA ARG A 611 -9.29 33.14 36.99
C ARG A 611 -8.08 32.33 37.46
N GLY A 612 -6.95 33.01 37.60
CA GLY A 612 -5.68 32.39 38.03
C GLY A 612 -5.66 31.88 39.48
N ASP A 613 -6.72 32.14 40.26
CA ASP A 613 -6.94 31.62 41.61
C ASP A 613 -7.58 30.21 41.61
N GLY A 614 -7.96 29.68 40.43
CA GLY A 614 -8.64 28.39 40.29
C GLY A 614 -10.13 28.44 40.63
N LEU A 615 -10.71 29.63 40.77
CA LEU A 615 -12.14 29.84 40.93
C LEU A 615 -12.81 30.13 39.59
N LEU A 616 -14.02 29.60 39.45
CA LEU A 616 -14.94 29.89 38.36
C LEU A 616 -15.89 30.99 38.79
N TRP A 617 -16.00 32.01 37.96
CA TRP A 617 -16.87 33.17 38.17
C TRP A 617 -17.97 33.19 37.12
N LEU A 618 -19.22 33.40 37.52
CA LEU A 618 -20.27 33.80 36.60
C LEU A 618 -20.08 35.28 36.28
N GLY A 619 -20.00 35.59 34.99
CA GLY A 619 -19.86 36.93 34.45
C GLY A 619 -20.99 37.30 33.49
N ASP A 620 -20.93 38.51 32.98
CA ASP A 620 -21.87 39.07 32.00
C ASP A 620 -21.45 38.79 30.54
N GLU A 621 -22.19 39.37 29.59
CA GLU A 621 -21.91 39.32 28.14
C GLU A 621 -20.53 39.85 27.78
N ALA A 622 -20.00 40.79 28.57
CA ALA A 622 -18.68 41.37 28.37
C ALA A 622 -17.55 40.49 28.93
N GLY A 623 -17.86 39.37 29.60
CA GLY A 623 -16.85 38.52 30.22
C GLY A 623 -16.30 39.10 31.53
N GLU A 624 -16.97 40.08 32.13
CA GLU A 624 -16.57 40.64 33.41
C GLU A 624 -17.07 39.73 34.55
N PRO A 625 -16.19 39.27 35.45
CA PRO A 625 -16.57 38.36 36.53
C PRO A 625 -17.43 39.09 37.57
N GLN A 626 -18.65 38.60 37.82
CA GLN A 626 -19.60 39.21 38.75
C GLN A 626 -19.63 38.48 40.09
N MET A 627 -19.70 37.15 40.07
CA MET A 627 -19.80 36.33 41.28
C MET A 627 -19.11 34.97 41.16
N THR A 628 -18.51 34.49 42.24
CA THR A 628 -17.94 33.13 42.27
C THR A 628 -19.05 32.07 42.30
N VAL A 629 -18.89 31.01 41.52
CA VAL A 629 -19.86 29.90 41.44
C VAL A 629 -19.29 28.55 41.83
N ALA A 630 -18.00 28.29 41.57
CA ALA A 630 -17.36 27.02 41.91
C ALA A 630 -15.84 27.14 41.95
N ARG A 631 -15.16 26.12 42.48
CA ARG A 631 -13.73 25.90 42.25
C ARG A 631 -13.58 24.90 41.10
N GLY A 632 -12.80 25.24 40.08
CA GLY A 632 -12.75 24.40 38.88
C GLY A 632 -11.83 24.92 37.78
N ARG A 633 -11.77 24.19 36.68
CA ARG A 633 -11.06 24.52 35.44
C ARG A 633 -11.79 23.96 34.22
N SER A 634 -11.43 24.43 33.02
CA SER A 634 -12.00 24.01 31.72
C SER A 634 -13.54 23.95 31.73
N ALA A 635 -14.20 25.10 31.69
CA ALA A 635 -15.66 25.14 31.62
C ALA A 635 -16.17 25.07 30.16
N ALA A 636 -17.29 24.39 29.94
CA ALA A 636 -18.00 24.36 28.66
C ALA A 636 -19.52 24.44 28.91
N TRP A 637 -20.19 25.38 28.25
CA TRP A 637 -21.64 25.51 28.36
C TRP A 637 -22.34 24.40 27.57
N LEU A 638 -23.27 23.71 28.23
CA LEU A 638 -24.12 22.68 27.62
C LEU A 638 -25.34 23.32 26.94
N ASP A 639 -25.91 24.34 27.60
CA ASP A 639 -27.00 25.18 27.11
C ASP A 639 -26.94 26.57 27.78
N ASN A 640 -27.96 27.41 27.65
CA ASN A 640 -27.97 28.76 28.23
C ASN A 640 -28.07 28.78 29.78
N SER A 641 -28.38 27.66 30.40
CA SER A 641 -28.63 27.52 31.84
C SER A 641 -27.66 26.57 32.54
N ARG A 642 -26.97 25.69 31.81
CA ARG A 642 -26.09 24.67 32.37
C ARG A 642 -24.69 24.73 31.77
N PHE A 643 -23.67 24.60 32.60
CA PHE A 643 -22.28 24.42 32.15
C PHE A 643 -21.58 23.29 32.90
N ALA A 644 -20.76 22.55 32.18
CA ALA A 644 -19.86 21.55 32.72
C ALA A 644 -18.49 22.16 33.04
N PHE A 645 -17.80 21.63 34.05
CA PHE A 645 -16.45 22.03 34.41
C PHE A 645 -15.70 20.89 35.11
N ILE A 646 -14.37 21.00 35.18
CA ILE A 646 -13.52 20.06 35.89
C ILE A 646 -13.25 20.58 37.30
N GLN A 647 -13.61 19.81 38.31
CA GLN A 647 -13.32 20.11 39.70
C GLN A 647 -12.03 19.40 40.15
N PRO A 648 -11.03 20.15 40.66
CA PRO A 648 -9.81 19.57 41.22
C PRO A 648 -10.04 19.23 42.71
N GLU A 649 -10.65 18.08 43.00
CA GLU A 649 -10.62 17.47 44.34
C GLU A 649 -9.45 16.46 44.43
N ASP A 650 -9.45 15.58 45.44
CA ASP A 650 -8.39 14.55 45.61
C ASP A 650 -8.20 13.71 44.33
N ASP A 651 -9.28 13.55 43.55
CA ASP A 651 -9.28 13.13 42.14
C ASP A 651 -10.06 14.14 41.27
N MET A 652 -9.74 14.19 39.96
CA MET A 652 -10.44 15.11 39.05
C MET A 652 -11.83 14.58 38.73
N GLN A 653 -12.86 15.41 38.85
CA GLN A 653 -14.21 15.03 38.42
C GLN A 653 -14.80 16.06 37.45
N VAL A 654 -15.68 15.60 36.58
CA VAL A 654 -16.50 16.46 35.72
C VAL A 654 -17.81 16.71 36.44
N ALA A 655 -18.11 17.98 36.67
CA ALA A 655 -19.32 18.43 37.34
C ALA A 655 -20.13 19.35 36.43
N VAL A 656 -21.44 19.46 36.71
CA VAL A 656 -22.36 20.37 36.04
C VAL A 656 -22.93 21.35 37.06
N MET A 657 -23.01 22.62 36.66
CA MET A 657 -23.67 23.69 37.39
C MET A 657 -24.94 24.10 36.62
N SER A 658 -26.08 24.11 37.30
CA SER A 658 -27.37 24.56 36.77
C SER A 658 -27.77 25.92 37.34
N LEU A 659 -28.12 26.86 36.48
CA LEU A 659 -28.53 28.22 36.81
C LEU A 659 -30.05 28.39 36.65
N PRO A 660 -30.70 29.30 37.40
CA PRO A 660 -30.11 30.26 38.35
C PRO A 660 -29.90 29.71 39.76
N ASP A 661 -30.46 28.53 40.07
CA ASP A 661 -30.50 27.97 41.42
C ASP A 661 -29.12 27.56 41.96
N ARG A 662 -28.12 27.49 41.08
CA ARG A 662 -26.74 27.07 41.36
C ARG A 662 -26.71 25.67 41.96
N GLU A 663 -27.55 24.81 41.39
CA GLU A 663 -27.54 23.39 41.71
C GLU A 663 -26.29 22.74 41.10
N PHE A 664 -25.57 22.04 41.96
CA PHE A 664 -24.33 21.36 41.63
C PHE A 664 -24.57 19.85 41.59
N SER A 665 -24.07 19.19 40.55
CA SER A 665 -24.08 17.73 40.44
C SER A 665 -22.80 17.22 39.82
N THR A 666 -22.19 16.20 40.42
CA THR A 666 -21.11 15.43 39.79
C THR A 666 -21.68 14.61 38.66
N LEU A 667 -21.06 14.70 37.48
CA LEU A 667 -21.49 14.01 36.27
C LEU A 667 -20.66 12.75 36.02
N LEU A 668 -19.34 12.86 36.15
CA LEU A 668 -18.41 11.80 35.81
C LEU A 668 -17.19 11.84 36.72
N GLU A 669 -16.90 10.71 37.37
CA GLU A 669 -15.64 10.46 38.07
C GLU A 669 -14.57 9.97 37.09
N THR A 670 -13.28 10.24 37.35
CA THR A 670 -12.17 9.83 36.49
C THR A 670 -12.09 8.32 36.27
N GLU A 671 -12.54 7.53 37.23
CA GLU A 671 -12.58 6.08 37.23
C GLU A 671 -13.42 5.58 36.06
N ARG A 672 -14.55 6.23 35.78
CA ARG A 672 -15.41 5.89 34.63
C ARG A 672 -14.73 6.13 33.30
N LEU A 673 -13.83 7.12 33.20
CA LEU A 673 -13.02 7.34 32.00
C LEU A 673 -11.97 6.24 31.84
N ILE A 674 -11.37 5.77 32.94
CA ILE A 674 -10.40 4.67 32.94
C ILE A 674 -11.10 3.36 32.56
N ASP A 675 -12.28 3.09 33.11
CA ASP A 675 -13.08 1.89 32.84
C ASP A 675 -13.55 1.83 31.37
N ALA A 676 -13.71 2.98 30.72
CA ALA A 676 -14.07 3.07 29.31
C ALA A 676 -12.90 2.78 28.35
N LEU A 677 -11.65 2.77 28.84
CA LEU A 677 -10.47 2.47 28.03
C LEU A 677 -10.35 0.96 27.82
N GLN A 678 -10.16 0.55 26.56
CA GLN A 678 -9.99 -0.87 26.23
C GLN A 678 -8.73 -1.51 26.84
N ASN A 679 -7.69 -0.71 27.12
CA ASN A 679 -6.36 -1.17 27.54
C ASN A 679 -5.89 -0.56 28.88
N ALA A 680 -6.81 -0.21 29.78
CA ALA A 680 -6.43 0.29 31.10
C ALA A 680 -5.67 -0.75 31.93
N THR A 681 -4.71 -0.27 32.73
CA THR A 681 -3.97 -1.05 33.73
C THR A 681 -4.14 -0.40 35.11
N ASP A 682 -3.82 -1.12 36.18
CA ASP A 682 -3.88 -0.55 37.55
C ASP A 682 -2.97 0.67 37.74
N ALA A 683 -1.96 0.85 36.88
CA ALA A 683 -1.03 1.98 36.88
C ALA A 683 -1.54 3.19 36.07
N THR A 684 -2.63 3.02 35.32
CA THR A 684 -3.20 4.05 34.47
C THR A 684 -3.75 5.20 35.31
N ARG A 685 -3.33 6.43 35.01
CA ARG A 685 -3.81 7.63 35.68
C ARG A 685 -4.20 8.69 34.67
N ILE A 686 -5.22 9.47 35.01
CA ILE A 686 -5.61 10.65 34.26
C ILE A 686 -4.85 11.84 34.86
N THR A 687 -4.10 12.56 34.04
CA THR A 687 -3.27 13.72 34.50
C THR A 687 -3.84 15.06 34.06
N GLY A 688 -4.80 15.05 33.13
CA GLY A 688 -5.54 16.23 32.71
C GLY A 688 -6.78 15.86 31.92
N ILE A 689 -7.78 16.74 31.97
CA ILE A 689 -9.00 16.65 31.17
C ILE A 689 -9.21 18.02 30.51
N ALA A 690 -9.75 18.02 29.29
CA ALA A 690 -10.30 19.18 28.62
C ALA A 690 -11.76 18.88 28.23
N LEU A 691 -12.61 19.90 28.23
CA LEU A 691 -14.03 19.78 27.90
C LEU A 691 -14.38 20.58 26.65
N ALA A 692 -15.26 20.05 25.82
CA ALA A 692 -15.90 20.76 24.72
C ALA A 692 -17.37 20.33 24.61
N ALA A 693 -18.28 21.29 24.46
CA ALA A 693 -19.70 21.02 24.26
C ALA A 693 -20.06 21.15 22.79
N HIS A 694 -20.95 20.29 22.30
CA HIS A 694 -21.40 20.36 20.92
C HIS A 694 -22.31 21.57 20.69
N PRO A 695 -22.14 22.35 19.61
CA PRO A 695 -22.89 23.60 19.42
C PRO A 695 -24.41 23.41 19.26
N THR A 696 -24.85 22.26 18.74
CA THR A 696 -26.27 21.98 18.46
C THR A 696 -26.82 20.73 19.17
N MET A 697 -26.00 20.06 19.99
CA MET A 697 -26.39 18.83 20.70
C MET A 697 -26.07 19.00 22.20
N PRO A 698 -26.93 19.68 22.97
CA PRO A 698 -26.65 20.02 24.38
C PRO A 698 -26.46 18.78 25.28
N ASP A 699 -26.97 17.61 24.86
CA ASP A 699 -26.85 16.34 25.59
C ASP A 699 -25.56 15.57 25.23
N ARG A 700 -24.60 16.21 24.56
CA ARG A 700 -23.30 15.63 24.18
C ARG A 700 -22.16 16.46 24.73
N LEU A 701 -21.39 15.88 25.64
CA LEU A 701 -20.15 16.46 26.16
C LEU A 701 -18.95 15.68 25.62
N PHE A 702 -17.98 16.39 25.06
CA PHE A 702 -16.74 15.80 24.55
C PHE A 702 -15.62 16.05 25.55
N LEU A 703 -14.82 15.01 25.82
CA LEU A 703 -13.77 15.01 26.82
C LEU A 703 -12.45 14.57 26.19
N GLY A 704 -11.40 15.35 26.37
CA GLY A 704 -10.04 14.94 26.05
C GLY A 704 -9.29 14.63 27.34
N ALA A 705 -9.05 13.35 27.64
CA ALA A 705 -8.35 12.92 28.84
C ALA A 705 -6.91 12.51 28.52
N ARG A 706 -5.95 13.11 29.22
CA ARG A 706 -4.54 12.70 29.16
C ARG A 706 -4.35 11.51 30.09
N VAL A 707 -3.95 10.39 29.52
CA VAL A 707 -3.86 9.10 30.21
C VAL A 707 -2.45 8.57 30.09
N GLY A 708 -1.83 8.19 31.21
CA GLY A 708 -0.51 7.57 31.19
C GLY A 708 -0.05 7.07 32.54
N ASN A 709 1.08 6.36 32.54
CA ASN A 709 1.70 5.79 33.75
C ASN A 709 2.75 6.73 34.37
N GLY A 710 2.85 7.97 33.89
CA GLY A 710 3.81 8.98 34.35
C GLY A 710 4.03 10.11 33.35
N ALA A 711 4.62 11.21 33.84
CA ALA A 711 4.87 12.41 33.04
C ALA A 711 5.71 12.10 31.78
N GLY A 712 5.23 12.53 30.62
CA GLY A 712 5.91 12.37 29.33
C GLY A 712 5.70 11.03 28.63
N LYS A 713 4.85 10.15 29.17
CA LYS A 713 4.37 8.91 28.51
C LYS A 713 2.83 8.88 28.46
N GLU A 714 2.25 10.05 28.22
CA GLU A 714 0.80 10.24 28.21
C GLU A 714 0.30 10.22 26.76
N ALA A 715 -0.74 9.45 26.49
CA ALA A 715 -1.56 9.60 25.29
C ALA A 715 -2.80 10.44 25.65
N THR A 716 -3.45 11.04 24.67
CA THR A 716 -4.76 11.66 24.89
C THR A 716 -5.85 10.81 24.28
N HIS A 717 -6.84 10.45 25.09
CA HIS A 717 -8.02 9.71 24.68
C HIS A 717 -9.20 10.67 24.64
N LEU A 718 -9.99 10.58 23.59
CA LEU A 718 -11.16 11.41 23.35
C LEU A 718 -12.43 10.59 23.54
N PHE A 719 -13.30 11.12 24.37
CA PHE A 719 -14.55 10.51 24.76
C PHE A 719 -15.72 11.40 24.39
N VAL A 720 -16.83 10.77 24.04
CA VAL A 720 -18.14 11.40 24.02
C VAL A 720 -18.96 10.85 25.17
N TYR A 721 -19.54 11.76 25.96
CA TYR A 721 -20.43 11.45 27.05
C TYR A 721 -21.84 11.92 26.72
N ASN A 722 -22.78 10.99 26.73
CA ASN A 722 -24.19 11.22 26.48
C ASN A 722 -24.92 11.52 27.79
N LEU A 723 -25.26 12.78 28.02
CA LEU A 723 -25.94 13.26 29.23
C LEU A 723 -27.33 12.63 29.43
N ALA A 724 -28.00 12.22 28.35
CA ALA A 724 -29.35 11.67 28.41
C ALA A 724 -29.36 10.16 28.73
N THR A 725 -28.35 9.40 28.27
CA THR A 725 -28.27 7.95 28.47
C THR A 725 -27.25 7.52 29.53
N ASP A 726 -26.44 8.45 30.03
CA ASP A 726 -25.31 8.19 30.93
C ASP A 726 -24.26 7.21 30.33
N GLU A 727 -24.12 7.23 29.00
CA GLU A 727 -23.15 6.41 28.27
C GLU A 727 -21.89 7.20 27.95
N ILE A 728 -20.73 6.53 28.08
CA ILE A 728 -19.43 7.05 27.71
C ILE A 728 -18.78 6.16 26.66
N THR A 729 -18.27 6.77 25.60
CA THR A 729 -17.63 6.04 24.49
C THR A 729 -16.33 6.72 24.12
N GLU A 730 -15.23 5.97 24.14
CA GLU A 730 -13.97 6.38 23.51
C GLU A 730 -14.14 6.31 21.98
N PHE A 731 -13.81 7.38 21.27
CA PHE A 731 -13.94 7.43 19.80
C PHE A 731 -12.64 7.76 19.07
N LEU A 732 -11.63 8.30 19.75
CA LEU A 732 -10.34 8.62 19.14
C LEU A 732 -9.22 8.62 20.18
N GLN A 733 -8.10 7.99 19.84
CA GLN A 733 -6.85 8.09 20.60
C GLN A 733 -5.84 8.90 19.78
N VAL A 734 -5.15 9.85 20.42
CA VAL A 734 -4.06 10.61 19.83
C VAL A 734 -2.80 10.45 20.69
N ASP A 735 -1.64 10.33 20.03
CA ASP A 735 -0.39 9.92 20.68
C ASP A 735 0.14 10.93 21.70
N HIS A 736 -0.33 12.19 21.68
CA HIS A 736 0.27 13.28 22.45
C HIS A 736 -0.71 14.15 23.23
N PRO A 737 -0.22 14.78 24.33
CA PRO A 737 -1.05 15.63 25.19
C PRO A 737 -1.68 16.80 24.44
N LEU A 738 -3.00 16.88 24.49
CA LEU A 738 -3.78 18.03 24.03
C LEU A 738 -3.45 19.30 24.82
N GLU A 739 -3.06 20.42 24.21
CA GLU A 739 -2.91 21.68 24.96
C GLU A 739 -4.28 22.15 25.51
N PRO A 740 -4.37 22.55 26.81
CA PRO A 740 -5.66 22.74 27.49
C PRO A 740 -6.53 23.89 26.97
N TYR A 741 -5.99 24.76 26.11
CA TYR A 741 -6.71 25.90 25.54
C TYR A 741 -6.88 25.80 24.01
N ARG A 742 -6.57 24.65 23.39
CA ARG A 742 -6.42 24.53 21.91
C ARG A 742 -6.84 23.21 21.28
N SER A 743 -7.48 22.34 22.02
CA SER A 743 -7.42 20.91 21.72
C SER A 743 -8.64 20.34 21.03
N MET A 744 -9.80 20.99 21.14
CA MET A 744 -11.06 20.52 20.57
C MET A 744 -11.87 21.73 20.10
N ARG A 745 -12.12 21.82 18.81
CA ARG A 745 -12.96 22.87 18.21
C ARG A 745 -13.96 22.22 17.27
N PHE A 746 -15.22 22.62 17.32
CA PHE A 746 -16.21 22.20 16.33
C PHE A 746 -16.20 23.12 15.10
N SER A 747 -16.51 22.57 13.92
CA SER A 747 -17.00 23.36 12.80
C SER A 747 -18.27 24.12 13.20
N VAL A 748 -18.59 25.18 12.46
CA VAL A 748 -19.76 26.04 12.74
C VAL A 748 -21.07 25.23 12.77
N ASP A 749 -21.21 24.25 11.89
CA ASP A 749 -22.36 23.32 11.83
C ASP A 749 -22.31 22.20 12.88
N GLY A 750 -21.24 22.11 13.67
CA GLY A 750 -20.98 21.04 14.63
C GLY A 750 -20.52 19.72 14.03
N ARG A 751 -20.56 19.54 12.70
CA ARG A 751 -20.34 18.24 12.05
C ARG A 751 -18.93 17.67 12.26
N TRP A 752 -17.92 18.52 12.29
CA TRP A 752 -16.52 18.13 12.40
C TRP A 752 -15.94 18.59 13.73
N LEU A 753 -15.28 17.68 14.44
CA LEU A 753 -14.45 17.99 15.59
C LEU A 753 -12.98 18.01 15.18
N PHE A 754 -12.36 19.18 15.29
CA PHE A 754 -10.96 19.43 15.03
C PHE A 754 -10.15 19.19 16.31
N VAL A 755 -9.20 18.27 16.23
CA VAL A 755 -8.31 17.92 17.32
C VAL A 755 -6.88 18.16 16.88
N HIS A 756 -6.15 18.97 17.63
CA HIS A 756 -4.75 19.27 17.32
C HIS A 756 -3.80 18.56 18.30
N SER A 757 -2.84 17.81 17.80
CA SER A 757 -1.75 17.21 18.57
C SER A 757 -0.38 17.66 18.06
N VAL A 758 0.65 17.55 18.90
CA VAL A 758 2.03 17.92 18.57
C VAL A 758 2.89 16.68 18.63
N GLY A 759 3.68 16.40 17.59
CA GLY A 759 4.49 15.18 17.46
C GLY A 759 5.57 15.02 18.55
N GLU A 760 6.08 13.79 18.71
CA GLU A 760 7.15 13.48 19.67
C GLU A 760 8.32 14.47 19.51
N ARG A 761 8.72 15.12 20.62
CA ARG A 761 9.78 16.14 20.67
C ARG A 761 9.44 17.48 19.99
N ALA A 762 8.16 17.79 19.79
CA ALA A 762 7.70 19.02 19.14
C ALA A 762 8.23 19.18 17.70
N ARG A 763 8.47 18.05 17.03
CA ARG A 763 8.79 18.01 15.61
C ARG A 763 7.50 17.73 14.85
N GLY A 764 6.86 18.80 14.41
CA GLY A 764 5.61 18.71 13.66
C GLY A 764 4.34 18.68 14.51
N TRP A 765 3.21 18.65 13.82
CA TRP A 765 1.86 18.62 14.37
C TRP A 765 0.96 17.66 13.60
N HIS A 766 -0.09 17.20 14.26
CA HIS A 766 -1.18 16.45 13.66
C HIS A 766 -2.51 17.19 13.88
N LEU A 767 -3.36 17.16 12.85
CA LEU A 767 -4.73 17.64 12.89
C LEU A 767 -5.64 16.47 12.54
N TYR A 768 -6.49 16.09 13.48
CA TYR A 768 -7.52 15.08 13.30
C TYR A 768 -8.85 15.79 13.11
N LEU A 769 -9.59 15.40 12.08
CA LEU A 769 -10.95 15.82 11.83
C LEU A 769 -11.84 14.61 12.04
N TYR A 770 -12.59 14.61 13.13
CA TYR A 770 -13.55 13.57 13.44
C TYR A 770 -14.94 13.98 12.96
N ASN A 771 -15.53 13.21 12.06
CA ASN A 771 -16.89 13.41 11.59
C ASN A 771 -17.86 12.82 12.62
N ILE A 772 -18.64 13.67 13.29
CA ILE A 772 -19.52 13.27 14.38
C ILE A 772 -20.70 12.43 13.89
N GLN A 773 -21.07 12.57 12.61
CA GLN A 773 -22.22 11.87 12.03
C GLN A 773 -21.84 10.48 11.53
N THR A 774 -20.69 10.35 10.85
CA THR A 774 -20.25 9.08 10.24
C THR A 774 -19.30 8.28 11.12
N GLY A 775 -18.59 8.94 12.04
CA GLY A 775 -17.51 8.35 12.84
C GLY A 775 -16.16 8.31 12.11
N ASP A 776 -16.08 8.83 10.89
CA ASP A 776 -14.83 8.85 10.12
C ASP A 776 -13.82 9.83 10.70
N THR A 777 -12.53 9.49 10.62
CA THR A 777 -11.44 10.38 11.04
C THR A 777 -10.50 10.64 9.88
N LEU A 778 -10.31 11.92 9.52
CA LEU A 778 -9.24 12.35 8.63
C LEU A 778 -8.06 12.83 9.46
N THR A 779 -6.85 12.41 9.11
CA THR A 779 -5.63 12.79 9.83
C THR A 779 -4.66 13.48 8.89
N TYR A 780 -4.18 14.64 9.31
CA TYR A 780 -3.22 15.46 8.59
C TYR A 780 -2.00 15.68 9.47
N SER A 781 -0.80 15.48 8.93
CA SER A 781 0.45 15.74 9.63
C SER A 781 1.31 16.75 8.87
N SER A 782 2.13 17.49 9.58
CA SER A 782 3.24 18.27 9.01
C SER A 782 4.45 18.18 9.92
N ASP A 783 5.65 18.02 9.34
CA ASP A 783 6.91 18.05 10.08
C ASP A 783 7.33 19.47 10.49
N THR A 784 6.63 20.50 10.00
CA THR A 784 6.95 21.89 10.29
C THR A 784 6.46 22.30 11.68
N ALA A 785 7.38 22.70 12.55
CA ALA A 785 7.07 23.06 13.93
C ALA A 785 6.34 24.42 14.11
N LEU A 786 6.03 25.15 13.03
CA LEU A 786 5.80 26.61 13.09
C LEU A 786 4.44 27.14 12.60
N ALA A 787 3.52 26.33 12.08
CA ALA A 787 2.25 26.85 11.57
C ALA A 787 1.10 26.60 12.56
N PHE A 788 0.78 27.58 13.42
CA PHE A 788 -0.38 27.46 14.31
C PHE A 788 -1.35 28.66 14.26
N PRO A 789 -2.64 28.43 13.90
CA PRO A 789 -3.11 27.31 13.10
C PRO A 789 -2.68 27.52 11.64
N GLY A 790 -1.98 26.54 11.07
CA GLY A 790 -1.69 26.53 9.64
C GLY A 790 -2.90 26.14 8.78
N TYR A 791 -4.12 26.31 9.30
CA TYR A 791 -5.37 25.90 8.65
C TYR A 791 -6.53 26.85 8.98
N ASP A 792 -7.54 26.85 8.11
CA ASP A 792 -8.80 27.59 8.29
C ASP A 792 -9.97 26.91 7.54
N LEU A 793 -11.20 27.27 7.90
CA LEU A 793 -12.41 26.77 7.23
C LEU A 793 -13.08 27.86 6.41
N SER A 794 -13.64 27.49 5.26
CA SER A 794 -14.50 28.39 4.50
C SER A 794 -15.77 28.71 5.30
N ALA A 795 -16.41 29.83 4.97
CA ALA A 795 -17.63 30.31 5.63
C ALA A 795 -18.76 29.26 5.64
N ASP A 796 -18.86 28.43 4.60
CA ASP A 796 -19.84 27.36 4.48
C ASP A 796 -19.43 26.06 5.20
N GLY A 797 -18.23 26.00 5.78
CA GLY A 797 -17.67 24.82 6.43
C GLY A 797 -17.42 23.64 5.49
N ALA A 798 -17.47 23.85 4.17
CA ALA A 798 -17.30 22.82 3.16
C ALA A 798 -15.84 22.61 2.75
N TRP A 799 -14.96 23.59 2.99
CA TRP A 799 -13.56 23.54 2.59
C TRP A 799 -12.62 23.85 3.76
N LEU A 800 -11.61 23.01 3.92
CA LEU A 800 -10.47 23.24 4.79
C LEU A 800 -9.29 23.72 3.93
N VAL A 801 -8.68 24.85 4.29
CA VAL A 801 -7.37 25.24 3.76
C VAL A 801 -6.28 24.86 4.75
N ARG A 802 -5.14 24.38 4.28
CA ARG A 802 -3.90 24.31 5.08
C ARG A 802 -2.68 24.64 4.24
N VAL A 803 -1.63 25.14 4.88
CA VAL A 803 -0.33 25.38 4.26
C VAL A 803 0.66 24.28 4.62
N ASP A 804 1.48 23.89 3.65
CA ASP A 804 2.64 23.01 3.85
C ASP A 804 3.86 23.56 3.11
N GLU A 805 4.99 22.85 3.15
CA GLU A 805 6.19 23.25 2.42
C GLU A 805 6.00 23.23 0.88
N GLY A 806 5.60 24.37 0.33
CA GLY A 806 5.53 24.60 -1.12
C GLY A 806 4.11 24.53 -1.72
N TYR A 807 3.10 24.20 -0.91
CA TYR A 807 1.73 24.05 -1.37
C TYR A 807 0.72 24.58 -0.36
N ILE A 808 -0.44 24.95 -0.91
CA ILE A 808 -1.67 25.18 -0.18
C ILE A 808 -2.61 24.02 -0.54
N HIS A 809 -3.09 23.31 0.48
CA HIS A 809 -4.07 22.25 0.32
C HIS A 809 -5.47 22.84 0.50
N LEU A 810 -6.36 22.56 -0.46
CA LEU A 810 -7.77 22.87 -0.40
C LEU A 810 -8.53 21.55 -0.36
N ILE A 811 -9.08 21.24 0.81
CA ILE A 811 -9.63 19.93 1.14
C ILE A 811 -11.15 20.07 1.27
N PRO A 812 -11.94 19.45 0.39
CA PRO A 812 -13.39 19.45 0.54
C PRO A 812 -13.80 18.48 1.66
N LEU A 813 -14.54 18.98 2.64
CA LEU A 813 -15.06 18.20 3.78
C LEU A 813 -16.36 17.45 3.46
N ASN A 814 -16.96 17.70 2.29
CA ASN A 814 -18.18 17.04 1.81
C ASN A 814 -17.90 15.88 0.86
N GLY A 815 -16.65 15.41 0.84
CA GLY A 815 -16.14 14.51 -0.20
C GLY A 815 -15.74 15.26 -1.47
N GLY A 816 -15.06 14.54 -2.35
CA GLY A 816 -14.44 15.08 -3.56
C GLY A 816 -12.92 15.20 -3.43
N ARG A 817 -12.30 15.64 -4.52
CA ARG A 817 -10.85 15.70 -4.67
C ARG A 817 -10.26 16.89 -3.91
N GLN A 818 -9.19 16.65 -3.15
CA GLN A 818 -8.33 17.73 -2.65
C GLN A 818 -7.66 18.46 -3.82
N ARG A 819 -7.67 19.79 -3.82
CA ARG A 819 -6.91 20.62 -4.77
C ARG A 819 -5.61 21.07 -4.13
N LEU A 820 -4.50 20.91 -4.84
CA LEU A 820 -3.19 21.41 -4.42
C LEU A 820 -2.82 22.65 -5.23
N VAL A 821 -2.50 23.73 -4.54
CA VAL A 821 -2.01 24.97 -5.16
C VAL A 821 -0.52 25.09 -4.88
N ALA A 822 0.29 24.89 -5.90
CA ALA A 822 1.74 25.05 -5.78
C ALA A 822 2.13 26.54 -5.81
N HIS A 823 3.16 26.92 -5.05
CA HIS A 823 3.66 28.29 -5.01
C HIS A 823 5.19 28.36 -5.06
N ASP A 824 5.76 29.54 -5.32
CA ASP A 824 7.22 29.76 -5.35
C ASP A 824 7.78 30.42 -4.09
N PHE A 825 6.92 30.70 -3.10
CA PHE A 825 7.37 31.21 -1.81
C PHE A 825 8.35 30.25 -1.11
N ALA A 826 9.34 30.79 -0.42
CA ALA A 826 10.25 30.01 0.42
C ALA A 826 9.49 29.29 1.54
N HIS A 827 8.43 29.90 2.08
CA HIS A 827 7.51 29.28 3.03
C HIS A 827 6.21 30.11 3.14
N CYS A 828 5.09 29.45 3.40
CA CYS A 828 3.84 30.09 3.83
C CYS A 828 3.52 29.65 5.26
N TYR A 829 3.31 30.62 6.14
CA TYR A 829 3.10 30.39 7.57
C TYR A 829 1.63 30.18 7.92
N ALA A 830 0.72 30.77 7.13
CA ALA A 830 -0.72 30.69 7.34
C ALA A 830 -1.47 30.91 6.02
N ALA A 831 -2.63 30.29 5.91
CA ALA A 831 -3.65 30.56 4.92
C ALA A 831 -4.99 30.64 5.62
N VAL A 832 -5.80 31.65 5.29
CA VAL A 832 -7.13 31.86 5.86
C VAL A 832 -8.11 32.24 4.78
N TRP A 833 -9.37 31.87 4.96
CA TRP A 833 -10.43 32.25 4.03
C TRP A 833 -10.85 33.70 4.29
N VAL A 834 -11.08 34.45 3.22
CA VAL A 834 -11.58 35.83 3.29
C VAL A 834 -12.64 36.07 2.24
N ASN A 835 -13.66 36.87 2.59
CA ASN A 835 -14.65 37.32 1.63
C ASN A 835 -13.99 38.12 0.51
N LYS A 836 -14.48 37.93 -0.71
CA LYS A 836 -13.97 38.67 -1.87
C LYS A 836 -14.11 40.17 -1.65
N SER A 837 -13.01 40.88 -1.90
CA SER A 837 -13.02 42.34 -2.01
C SER A 837 -13.99 42.72 -3.14
N ILE A 838 -15.11 43.36 -2.79
CA ILE A 838 -15.97 43.96 -3.81
C ILE A 838 -15.15 45.10 -4.44
N PRO A 839 -14.90 45.07 -5.76
CA PRO A 839 -14.04 46.06 -6.42
C PRO A 839 -14.59 47.48 -6.39
#